data_AF-A0A7R9MFA6-F1
#
_entry.id   AF-A0A7R9MFA6-F1
#
_cell.length_a   1.000
_cell.length_b   1.000
_cell.length_c   1.000
_cell.angle_alpha   90.00
_cell.angle_beta   90.00
_cell.angle_gamma   90.00
#
_symmetry.space_group_name_H-M   'P 1'
#
loop_
_entity.id
_entity.type
_entity.pdbx_description
1 polymer ?
#
loop_
_entity_poly.entity_id
_entity_poly.type
_entity_poly.pdbx_seq_one_letter_code
_entity_poly.pdbx_strand_id
1 'polypeptide(L)'
;MQKLKNQTFIEIPKELGRNTTFTITSDDIRLLNITVTSPNGTVYSMTSDIVVYKPTEMKAQFNIRLATEGKWKVSFEKRQHETVIAYLSVTSESRVDEPIKVRAWMDTPFAGTGKPPTAVINAEVTKRYNYIICADVIAMVDRPKGQPIFIQLYDNGVVIAIHSDVKESDQLITNLEELLRKSSAFLYKATEGRARFVEFEVILPETWSKKDGYESIAGSHFLSSHIRIAPTDKVKSDEPYTYQPRGCGQPGEYIQLTDGFVNQLNGKTRDDFEYPEKHLIHEWAHYRYGVFDEYGIEGDSKYPSFYLENGTIYPTTCIKGIKGRQEDMDGNPCKIYSGGQVDSNCRFIPDKSDNSAVASIMFMPHIQSIEKFCLNNTNDTKLLHNNYAPNKHNIQCNYRSTAEVIEEHRDFKNQNPDTLSDGYSEPVIRLIRIDEDQSSRFVLVLDVSGSMRDFGRSALLHRAATRFVNDLIPDGMELGIIQFSTNATVLHPMITINETTRQSLAATIPKIPEGWTAIGKGLQLALEMLSEDEGGTRGATIILITDGEENQKEPTIEEIIPEVYKADIKVDSIAISTEADARLENISSNSGGKCFYMRDNDNATNTAMETAFMGFVSQQASEVGVWEVIIDKNYSYNRDIVVALTVTSDPKNPNNQPIRVNSYFGELEVRYPATALIYAEVMKGPNGIIGAKVLAIVERPDAEDVEVDLYDDGIGADISANDGIYTTAFTQFTQNG
;
A
#
# COMPACT_ATOMS: atom_id res chain seq x y z
N MET A 1 -10.18 -44.39 -2.43
CA MET A 1 -11.15 -45.24 -1.70
C MET A 1 -10.44 -46.45 -1.13
N GLN A 2 -10.52 -46.65 0.20
CA GLN A 2 -9.90 -47.77 0.90
C GLN A 2 -10.98 -48.68 1.49
N LYS A 3 -10.84 -50.00 1.37
CA LYS A 3 -11.75 -50.96 2.02
C LYS A 3 -11.56 -50.88 3.54
N LEU A 4 -12.64 -50.62 4.27
CA LEU A 4 -12.64 -50.46 5.71
C LEU A 4 -12.44 -51.82 6.42
N LYS A 5 -11.45 -51.89 7.31
CA LYS A 5 -11.33 -52.95 8.33
C LYS A 5 -11.95 -52.44 9.63
N ASN A 6 -12.27 -53.30 10.61
CA ASN A 6 -12.96 -52.92 11.86
C ASN A 6 -12.46 -51.59 12.47
N GLN A 7 -11.16 -51.29 12.31
CA GLN A 7 -10.59 -49.97 12.51
C GLN A 7 -9.64 -49.64 11.34
N THR A 8 -9.72 -48.42 10.82
CA THR A 8 -8.84 -47.86 9.78
C THR A 8 -8.33 -46.50 10.24
N PHE A 9 -7.05 -46.21 10.02
CA PHE A 9 -6.44 -44.93 10.36
C PHE A 9 -6.15 -44.11 9.09
N ILE A 10 -6.41 -42.81 9.16
CA ILE A 10 -6.11 -41.84 8.10
C ILE A 10 -5.32 -40.70 8.70
N GLU A 11 -4.21 -40.35 8.06
CA GLU A 11 -3.35 -39.26 8.48
C GLU A 11 -3.69 -38.00 7.69
N ILE A 12 -3.96 -36.90 8.39
CA ILE A 12 -4.16 -35.57 7.79
C ILE A 12 -2.87 -34.77 8.00
N PRO A 13 -2.14 -34.40 6.92
CA PRO A 13 -0.95 -33.56 6.98
C PRO A 13 -1.23 -32.16 7.52
N LYS A 14 -0.19 -31.47 8.00
CA LYS A 14 -0.27 -30.11 8.55
C LYS A 14 -0.83 -29.08 7.57
N GLU A 15 -0.60 -29.29 6.28
CA GLU A 15 -0.96 -28.40 5.18
C GLU A 15 -2.43 -28.53 4.77
N LEU A 16 -3.12 -29.59 5.21
CA LEU A 16 -4.51 -29.91 4.87
C LEU A 16 -5.38 -29.89 6.12
N GLY A 17 -6.68 -29.66 5.94
CA GLY A 17 -7.64 -29.78 7.04
C GLY A 17 -8.85 -28.87 6.96
N ARG A 18 -8.96 -28.00 5.94
CA ARG A 18 -10.18 -27.22 5.73
C ARG A 18 -11.22 -28.10 5.04
N ASN A 19 -12.49 -27.99 5.45
CA ASN A 19 -13.63 -28.73 4.88
C ASN A 19 -13.38 -30.24 4.70
N THR A 20 -12.70 -30.85 5.67
CA THR A 20 -12.39 -32.28 5.61
C THR A 20 -13.64 -33.12 5.72
N THR A 21 -13.93 -33.91 4.70
CA THR A 21 -15.10 -34.78 4.65
C THR A 21 -14.69 -36.24 4.66
N PHE A 22 -15.11 -37.00 5.68
CA PHE A 22 -14.99 -38.45 5.70
C PHE A 22 -16.28 -39.07 5.14
N THR A 23 -16.18 -39.64 3.94
CA THR A 23 -17.28 -40.31 3.26
C THR A 23 -17.13 -41.82 3.39
N ILE A 24 -18.12 -42.46 4.00
CA ILE A 24 -18.22 -43.91 4.11
C ILE A 24 -19.38 -44.39 3.23
N THR A 25 -19.12 -45.34 2.35
CA THR A 25 -20.15 -46.02 1.55
C THR A 25 -20.13 -47.51 1.84
N SER A 26 -21.29 -48.17 1.81
CA SER A 26 -21.40 -49.60 2.09
C SER A 26 -22.47 -50.25 1.21
N ASP A 27 -22.47 -51.57 1.11
CA ASP A 27 -23.58 -52.35 0.51
C ASP A 27 -24.85 -52.32 1.38
N ASP A 28 -24.72 -52.23 2.71
CA ASP A 28 -25.83 -51.87 3.60
C ASP A 28 -25.35 -51.04 4.80
N ILE A 29 -25.41 -49.70 4.65
CA ILE A 29 -24.95 -48.75 5.66
C ILE A 29 -25.81 -48.75 6.94
N ARG A 30 -27.02 -49.34 6.92
CA ARG A 30 -27.96 -49.36 8.06
C ARG A 30 -27.55 -50.37 9.12
N LEU A 31 -26.72 -51.33 8.74
CA LEU A 31 -26.20 -52.39 9.61
C LEU A 31 -24.90 -51.99 10.32
N LEU A 32 -24.38 -50.77 10.09
CA LEU A 32 -23.11 -50.30 10.63
C LEU A 32 -23.31 -49.16 11.64
N ASN A 33 -22.58 -49.21 12.75
CA ASN A 33 -22.36 -48.08 13.65
C ASN A 33 -20.98 -47.51 13.39
N ILE A 34 -20.90 -46.31 12.81
CA ILE A 34 -19.62 -45.70 12.40
C ILE A 34 -19.23 -44.60 13.38
N THR A 35 -17.95 -44.57 13.74
CA THR A 35 -17.33 -43.53 14.56
C THR A 35 -16.04 -43.03 13.91
N VAL A 36 -15.86 -41.72 13.91
CA VAL A 36 -14.64 -41.04 13.47
C VAL A 36 -14.04 -40.34 14.69
N THR A 37 -12.79 -40.63 15.03
CA THR A 37 -12.10 -40.06 16.19
C THR A 37 -10.91 -39.23 15.74
N SER A 38 -10.81 -38.00 16.22
CA SER A 38 -9.70 -37.11 15.93
C SER A 38 -8.43 -37.46 16.73
N PRO A 39 -7.25 -36.97 16.31
CA PRO A 39 -5.99 -37.11 17.03
C PRO A 39 -6.03 -36.59 18.46
N ASN A 40 -6.84 -35.56 18.73
CA ASN A 40 -7.02 -34.97 20.07
C ASN A 40 -8.08 -35.70 20.92
N GLY A 41 -8.67 -36.81 20.42
CA GLY A 41 -9.59 -37.65 21.17
C GLY A 41 -11.08 -37.30 21.04
N THR A 42 -11.43 -36.34 20.20
CA THR A 42 -12.84 -35.98 19.92
C THR A 42 -13.50 -37.06 19.07
N VAL A 43 -14.68 -37.55 19.48
CA VAL A 43 -15.40 -38.64 18.81
C VAL A 43 -16.65 -38.12 18.12
N TYR A 44 -16.76 -38.37 16.82
CA TYR A 44 -17.92 -38.09 15.98
C TYR A 44 -18.63 -39.39 15.63
N SER A 45 -19.86 -39.56 16.09
CA SER A 45 -20.69 -40.74 15.83
C SER A 45 -21.75 -40.41 14.77
N MET A 46 -22.50 -41.41 14.31
CA MET A 46 -23.60 -41.19 13.34
C MET A 46 -24.73 -40.29 13.86
N THR A 47 -24.73 -39.93 15.14
CA THR A 47 -25.71 -39.01 15.75
C THR A 47 -25.15 -37.60 15.94
N SER A 48 -23.92 -37.32 15.50
CA SER A 48 -23.33 -35.98 15.59
C SER A 48 -23.94 -35.06 14.52
N ASP A 49 -24.20 -33.80 14.87
CA ASP A 49 -24.87 -32.81 13.99
C ASP A 49 -24.12 -32.52 12.69
N ILE A 50 -22.83 -32.83 12.64
CA ILE A 50 -21.96 -32.66 11.47
C ILE A 50 -22.03 -33.84 10.49
N VAL A 51 -22.92 -34.81 10.75
CA VAL A 51 -23.03 -36.04 9.97
C VAL A 51 -24.24 -36.01 9.06
N VAL A 52 -23.99 -36.11 7.76
CA VAL A 52 -25.01 -36.29 6.74
C VAL A 52 -25.18 -37.78 6.48
N TYR A 53 -26.21 -38.37 7.09
CA TYR A 53 -26.54 -39.79 6.94
C TYR A 53 -27.61 -40.00 5.87
N LYS A 54 -27.26 -40.67 4.77
CA LYS A 54 -28.15 -40.94 3.63
C LYS A 54 -28.29 -42.44 3.39
N PRO A 55 -29.21 -43.12 4.10
CA PRO A 55 -29.38 -44.57 4.00
C PRO A 55 -29.87 -45.04 2.63
N THR A 56 -30.57 -44.18 1.88
CA THR A 56 -31.01 -44.47 0.50
C THR A 56 -29.85 -44.46 -0.51
N GLU A 57 -28.81 -43.67 -0.24
CA GLU A 57 -27.57 -43.60 -1.04
C GLU A 57 -26.47 -44.54 -0.49
N MET A 58 -26.81 -45.34 0.53
CA MET A 58 -25.90 -46.21 1.27
C MET A 58 -24.60 -45.52 1.73
N LYS A 59 -24.74 -44.27 2.18
CA LYS A 59 -23.62 -43.36 2.44
C LYS A 59 -23.78 -42.62 3.77
N ALA A 60 -22.68 -42.41 4.46
CA ALA A 60 -22.56 -41.52 5.61
C ALA A 60 -21.39 -40.56 5.40
N GLN A 61 -21.58 -39.25 5.65
CA GLN A 61 -20.53 -38.24 5.52
C GLN A 61 -20.35 -37.49 6.84
N PHE A 62 -19.11 -37.41 7.32
CA PHE A 62 -18.72 -36.61 8.48
C PHE A 62 -17.98 -35.38 7.97
N ASN A 63 -18.62 -34.20 8.07
CA ASN A 63 -18.11 -32.96 7.51
C ASN A 63 -17.43 -32.13 8.62
N ILE A 64 -16.11 -32.06 8.60
CA ILE A 64 -15.30 -31.39 9.62
C ILE A 64 -14.71 -30.12 9.01
N ARG A 65 -15.23 -28.95 9.42
CA ARG A 65 -14.82 -27.64 8.88
C ARG A 65 -13.33 -27.39 9.01
N LEU A 66 -12.73 -27.76 10.14
CA LEU A 66 -11.30 -27.65 10.38
C LEU A 66 -10.75 -28.89 11.12
N ALA A 67 -10.30 -29.91 10.39
CA ALA A 67 -9.80 -31.16 10.95
C ALA A 67 -8.35 -31.02 11.45
N THR A 68 -8.12 -31.22 12.74
CA THR A 68 -6.78 -31.19 13.36
C THR A 68 -5.77 -32.09 12.63
N GLU A 69 -4.54 -31.63 12.48
CA GLU A 69 -3.43 -32.40 11.92
C GLU A 69 -3.18 -33.69 12.74
N GLY A 70 -2.76 -34.77 12.07
CA GLY A 70 -2.39 -36.03 12.71
C GLY A 70 -3.27 -37.23 12.32
N LYS A 71 -3.17 -38.33 13.08
CA LYS A 71 -3.82 -39.62 12.78
C LYS A 71 -5.25 -39.70 13.32
N TRP A 72 -6.20 -39.70 12.39
CA TRP A 72 -7.62 -39.92 12.61
C TRP A 72 -7.95 -41.41 12.57
N LYS A 73 -8.87 -41.84 13.43
CA LYS A 73 -9.32 -43.23 13.54
C LYS A 73 -10.77 -43.34 13.09
N VAL A 74 -11.05 -44.16 12.08
CA VAL A 74 -12.40 -44.52 11.65
C VAL A 74 -12.68 -45.96 12.08
N SER A 75 -13.70 -46.15 12.91
CA SER A 75 -14.10 -47.47 13.43
C SER A 75 -15.54 -47.75 13.06
N PHE A 76 -15.87 -49.02 12.87
CA PHE A 76 -17.26 -49.43 12.71
C PHE A 76 -17.56 -50.72 13.47
N GLU A 77 -18.79 -50.82 13.97
CA GLU A 77 -19.35 -52.00 14.60
C GLU A 77 -20.56 -52.49 13.80
N LYS A 78 -20.68 -53.81 13.65
CA LYS A 78 -21.80 -54.42 12.95
C LYS A 78 -22.96 -54.61 13.92
N ARG A 79 -24.17 -54.26 13.49
CA ARG A 79 -25.40 -54.45 14.28
C ARG A 79 -25.94 -55.89 14.22
N GLN A 80 -25.55 -56.68 13.21
CA GLN A 80 -26.00 -58.06 12.99
C GLN A 80 -24.86 -58.95 12.44
N HIS A 81 -25.07 -60.27 12.40
CA HIS A 81 -24.06 -61.28 12.00
C HIS A 81 -23.80 -61.37 10.48
N GLU A 82 -24.37 -60.48 9.67
CA GLU A 82 -24.22 -60.49 8.21
C GLU A 82 -22.88 -59.86 7.74
N THR A 83 -22.37 -60.36 6.62
CA THR A 83 -21.15 -59.85 5.98
C THR A 83 -21.46 -58.60 5.16
N VAL A 84 -21.03 -57.44 5.66
CA VAL A 84 -21.18 -56.12 5.05
C VAL A 84 -19.80 -55.58 4.68
N ILE A 85 -19.68 -54.93 3.52
CA ILE A 85 -18.45 -54.31 3.02
C ILE A 85 -18.61 -52.79 3.00
N ALA A 86 -17.63 -52.08 3.57
CA ALA A 86 -17.60 -50.62 3.57
C ALA A 86 -16.32 -50.06 2.93
N TYR A 87 -16.44 -48.88 2.34
CA TYR A 87 -15.37 -48.12 1.70
C TYR A 87 -15.28 -46.73 2.32
N LEU A 88 -14.05 -46.25 2.51
CA LEU A 88 -13.75 -44.92 3.03
C LEU A 88 -13.10 -44.07 1.95
N SER A 89 -13.58 -42.84 1.80
CA SER A 89 -12.98 -41.77 1.02
C SER A 89 -12.87 -40.53 1.90
N VAL A 90 -11.72 -39.86 1.88
CA VAL A 90 -11.51 -38.61 2.61
C VAL A 90 -11.08 -37.54 1.62
N THR A 91 -11.77 -36.41 1.65
CA THR A 91 -11.41 -35.20 0.90
C THR A 91 -11.10 -34.10 1.90
N SER A 92 -10.03 -33.35 1.69
CA SER A 92 -9.57 -32.29 2.60
C SER A 92 -8.94 -31.18 1.78
N GLU A 93 -9.30 -29.93 2.06
CA GLU A 93 -8.76 -28.76 1.38
C GLU A 93 -7.51 -28.21 2.10
N SER A 94 -6.74 -27.42 1.35
CA SER A 94 -5.58 -26.67 1.85
C SER A 94 -5.98 -25.74 2.99
N ARG A 95 -5.13 -25.65 4.02
CA ARG A 95 -5.23 -24.64 5.08
C ARG A 95 -4.65 -23.28 4.68
N VAL A 96 -3.97 -23.19 3.54
CA VAL A 96 -3.28 -21.98 3.06
C VAL A 96 -4.12 -21.25 2.00
N ASP A 97 -4.14 -19.91 2.09
CA ASP A 97 -4.74 -18.92 1.18
C ASP A 97 -4.39 -19.17 -0.31
N GLU A 98 -5.15 -18.61 -1.26
CA GLU A 98 -4.97 -18.87 -2.71
C GLU A 98 -3.49 -18.81 -3.14
N PRO A 99 -3.01 -19.80 -3.93
CA PRO A 99 -1.60 -19.88 -4.24
C PRO A 99 -1.19 -18.71 -5.13
N ILE A 100 0.00 -18.18 -4.84
CA ILE A 100 0.76 -17.33 -5.72
C ILE A 100 0.81 -17.97 -7.12
N LYS A 101 0.35 -17.26 -8.14
CA LYS A 101 0.45 -17.70 -9.54
C LYS A 101 1.79 -17.23 -10.08
N VAL A 102 2.55 -18.17 -10.64
CA VAL A 102 3.83 -17.88 -11.30
C VAL A 102 3.70 -18.29 -12.76
N ARG A 103 3.76 -17.31 -13.67
CA ARG A 103 3.84 -17.56 -15.11
C ARG A 103 5.29 -17.37 -15.54
N ALA A 104 5.98 -18.45 -15.91
CA ALA A 104 7.36 -18.37 -16.40
C ALA A 104 7.43 -18.59 -17.92
N TRP A 105 8.32 -17.87 -18.60
CA TRP A 105 8.62 -18.05 -20.03
C TRP A 105 10.10 -17.83 -20.32
N MET A 106 10.54 -18.28 -21.50
CA MET A 106 11.92 -18.14 -21.96
C MET A 106 11.93 -17.44 -23.32
N ASP A 107 12.73 -16.37 -23.44
CA ASP A 107 12.85 -15.63 -24.69
C ASP A 107 13.67 -16.42 -25.72
N THR A 108 13.37 -16.22 -27.00
CA THR A 108 14.09 -16.89 -28.09
C THR A 108 15.55 -16.45 -28.09
N PRO A 109 16.52 -17.39 -28.26
CA PRO A 109 17.92 -17.02 -28.16
C PRO A 109 18.35 -16.07 -29.28
N PHE A 110 19.06 -15.00 -28.93
CA PHE A 110 19.66 -14.08 -29.89
C PHE A 110 20.76 -14.81 -30.70
N ALA A 111 20.53 -14.97 -32.01
CA ALA A 111 21.53 -15.47 -32.95
C ALA A 111 22.47 -14.33 -33.39
N GLY A 112 23.30 -13.82 -32.46
CA GLY A 112 24.23 -12.71 -32.70
C GLY A 112 25.70 -13.11 -32.51
N THR A 113 26.44 -13.18 -33.62
CA THR A 113 27.91 -13.21 -33.78
C THR A 113 28.74 -13.85 -32.65
N GLY A 114 28.99 -15.16 -32.74
CA GLY A 114 30.16 -15.82 -32.16
C GLY A 114 30.11 -16.21 -30.67
N LYS A 115 29.04 -15.87 -29.94
CA LYS A 115 28.77 -16.39 -28.59
C LYS A 115 27.69 -17.48 -28.63
N PRO A 116 27.70 -18.45 -27.70
CA PRO A 116 26.61 -19.41 -27.59
C PRO A 116 25.29 -18.67 -27.33
N PRO A 117 24.16 -19.15 -27.88
CA PRO A 117 22.85 -18.52 -27.69
C PRO A 117 22.48 -18.49 -26.19
N THR A 118 22.39 -17.29 -25.61
CA THR A 118 21.86 -17.07 -24.26
C THR A 118 20.34 -16.99 -24.34
N ALA A 119 19.64 -17.70 -23.46
CA ALA A 119 18.19 -17.62 -23.30
C ALA A 119 17.84 -16.92 -21.98
N VAL A 120 16.97 -15.91 -22.02
CA VAL A 120 16.49 -15.19 -20.83
C VAL A 120 15.26 -15.91 -20.28
N ILE A 121 15.20 -16.09 -18.96
CA ILE A 121 14.07 -16.73 -18.27
C ILE A 121 13.37 -15.65 -17.45
N ASN A 122 12.09 -15.48 -17.71
CA ASN A 122 11.23 -14.51 -17.06
C ASN A 122 10.18 -15.23 -16.23
N ALA A 123 9.74 -14.60 -15.14
CA ALA A 123 8.56 -15.06 -14.39
C ALA A 123 7.75 -13.87 -13.88
N GLU A 124 6.45 -13.93 -14.11
CA GLU A 124 5.46 -13.02 -13.56
C GLU A 124 4.84 -13.67 -12.34
N VAL A 125 4.90 -12.98 -11.20
CA VAL A 125 4.35 -13.46 -9.93
C VAL A 125 3.17 -12.60 -9.53
N THR A 126 1.99 -13.19 -9.51
CA THR A 126 0.76 -12.49 -9.18
C THR A 126 0.02 -13.20 -8.05
N LYS A 127 -0.52 -12.41 -7.13
CA LYS A 127 -1.63 -12.85 -6.28
C LYS A 127 -2.85 -12.13 -6.82
N ARG A 128 -3.63 -12.84 -7.64
CA ARG A 128 -4.74 -12.28 -8.44
C ARG A 128 -4.29 -11.28 -9.49
N TYR A 129 -4.57 -9.98 -9.30
CA TYR A 129 -4.31 -8.87 -10.23
C TYR A 129 -3.15 -7.98 -9.78
N ASN A 130 -2.64 -8.22 -8.57
CA ASN A 130 -1.51 -7.48 -8.04
C ASN A 130 -0.24 -8.29 -8.27
N TYR A 131 0.77 -7.63 -8.85
CA TYR A 131 2.13 -8.13 -8.81
C TYR A 131 2.57 -8.29 -7.36
N ILE A 132 3.10 -9.47 -7.02
CA ILE A 132 3.70 -9.66 -5.70
C ILE A 132 5.08 -9.03 -5.74
N ILE A 133 5.15 -7.78 -5.29
CA ILE A 133 6.42 -7.11 -5.07
C ILE A 133 7.15 -7.92 -3.99
N CYS A 134 8.41 -8.20 -4.26
CA CYS A 134 9.27 -8.96 -3.38
C CYS A 134 9.07 -10.48 -3.25
N ALA A 135 8.46 -11.14 -4.23
CA ALA A 135 8.45 -12.60 -4.29
C ALA A 135 9.88 -13.19 -4.41
N ASP A 136 10.11 -14.31 -3.72
CA ASP A 136 11.32 -15.14 -3.86
C ASP A 136 11.02 -16.26 -4.89
N VAL A 137 11.65 -16.19 -6.06
CA VAL A 137 11.30 -17.02 -7.22
C VAL A 137 12.54 -17.75 -7.71
N ILE A 138 12.46 -19.09 -7.80
CA ILE A 138 13.54 -19.93 -8.33
C ILE A 138 13.01 -20.69 -9.54
N ALA A 139 13.60 -20.44 -10.71
CA ALA A 139 13.33 -21.21 -11.93
C ALA A 139 14.22 -22.46 -11.98
N MET A 140 13.62 -23.60 -12.30
CA MET A 140 14.34 -24.83 -12.61
C MET A 140 14.40 -25.03 -14.12
N VAL A 141 15.59 -25.18 -14.68
CA VAL A 141 15.83 -25.39 -16.11
C VAL A 141 16.34 -26.80 -16.35
N ASP A 142 15.53 -27.61 -17.03
CA ASP A 142 15.93 -28.95 -17.46
C ASP A 142 16.88 -28.89 -18.64
N ARG A 143 18.02 -29.57 -18.51
CA ARG A 143 19.01 -29.69 -19.58
C ARG A 143 18.85 -31.03 -20.32
N PRO A 144 18.92 -31.05 -21.66
CA PRO A 144 18.86 -32.30 -22.44
C PRO A 144 19.93 -33.33 -22.04
N LYS A 145 21.07 -32.88 -21.51
CA LYS A 145 22.12 -33.70 -20.89
C LYS A 145 22.66 -32.98 -19.66
N GLY A 146 22.68 -33.64 -18.50
CA GLY A 146 23.20 -33.11 -17.24
C GLY A 146 22.11 -32.91 -16.17
N GLN A 147 22.51 -32.46 -14.97
CA GLN A 147 21.56 -32.14 -13.90
C GLN A 147 20.78 -30.86 -14.21
N PRO A 148 19.53 -30.71 -13.73
CA PRO A 148 18.79 -29.45 -13.80
C PRO A 148 19.59 -28.32 -13.16
N ILE A 149 19.39 -27.10 -13.66
CA ILE A 149 19.99 -25.89 -13.10
C ILE A 149 18.89 -25.10 -12.39
N PHE A 150 19.17 -24.58 -11.20
CA PHE A 150 18.26 -23.71 -10.47
C PHE A 150 18.77 -22.28 -10.58
N ILE A 151 17.91 -21.37 -11.01
CA ILE A 151 18.23 -19.97 -11.26
C ILE A 151 17.30 -19.11 -10.42
N GLN A 152 17.86 -18.29 -9.54
CA GLN A 152 17.11 -17.27 -8.82
C GLN A 152 16.62 -16.22 -9.81
N LEU A 153 15.32 -15.95 -9.83
CA LEU A 153 14.72 -14.84 -10.56
C LEU A 153 14.50 -13.66 -9.60
N TYR A 154 14.75 -12.46 -10.11
CA TYR A 154 14.63 -11.21 -9.37
C TYR A 154 13.50 -10.38 -9.98
N ASP A 155 12.78 -9.66 -9.13
CA ASP A 155 11.70 -8.74 -9.51
C ASP A 155 12.30 -7.51 -10.21
N ASN A 156 12.18 -7.47 -11.54
CA ASN A 156 12.91 -6.55 -12.42
C ASN A 156 11.99 -5.66 -13.31
N GLY A 157 10.67 -5.70 -13.07
CA GLY A 157 9.68 -4.89 -13.77
C GLY A 157 9.36 -3.61 -12.99
N VAL A 158 9.25 -2.48 -13.67
CA VAL A 158 8.90 -1.19 -13.04
C VAL A 158 7.66 -0.59 -13.71
N VAL A 159 6.64 -0.32 -12.91
CA VAL A 159 5.39 0.28 -13.35
C VAL A 159 5.45 1.80 -13.21
N ILE A 160 5.24 2.52 -14.31
CA ILE A 160 5.18 3.97 -14.41
C ILE A 160 3.75 4.35 -14.80
N ALA A 161 3.15 5.34 -14.13
CA ALA A 161 1.83 5.84 -14.50
C ALA A 161 1.86 7.34 -14.80
N ILE A 162 1.25 7.72 -15.91
CA ILE A 162 1.07 9.10 -16.32
C ILE A 162 -0.30 9.58 -15.83
N HIS A 163 -0.34 10.75 -15.21
CA HIS A 163 -1.58 11.33 -14.69
C HIS A 163 -2.51 11.78 -15.82
N SER A 164 -3.84 11.68 -15.63
CA SER A 164 -4.84 12.00 -16.66
C SER A 164 -4.82 13.44 -17.16
N ASP A 165 -4.38 14.37 -16.31
CA ASP A 165 -4.21 15.80 -16.65
C ASP A 165 -2.96 16.09 -17.49
N VAL A 166 -2.04 15.14 -17.64
CA VAL A 166 -0.86 15.31 -18.50
C VAL A 166 -1.31 15.25 -19.96
N LYS A 167 -1.00 16.31 -20.70
CA LYS A 167 -1.39 16.41 -22.12
C LYS A 167 -0.69 15.35 -22.95
N GLU A 168 -1.44 14.73 -23.85
CA GLU A 168 -0.90 13.75 -24.78
C GLU A 168 0.23 14.35 -25.62
N SER A 169 1.39 13.68 -25.62
CA SER A 169 2.61 14.14 -26.27
C SER A 169 3.47 12.94 -26.67
N ASP A 170 3.67 12.74 -27.97
CA ASP A 170 4.61 11.72 -28.48
C ASP A 170 6.05 12.01 -28.04
N GLN A 171 6.39 13.29 -27.85
CA GLN A 171 7.70 13.70 -27.34
C GLN A 171 7.90 13.29 -25.89
N LEU A 172 6.84 13.32 -25.06
CA LEU A 172 6.91 12.88 -23.67
C LEU A 172 7.26 11.39 -23.61
N ILE A 173 6.60 10.56 -24.43
CA ILE A 173 6.91 9.13 -24.51
C ILE A 173 8.33 8.89 -25.01
N THR A 174 8.74 9.57 -26.09
CA THR A 174 10.10 9.44 -26.65
C THR A 174 11.17 9.79 -25.61
N ASN A 175 10.99 10.92 -24.91
CA ASN A 175 11.93 11.34 -23.87
C ASN A 175 11.90 10.40 -22.66
N LEU A 176 10.72 9.92 -22.27
CA LEU A 176 10.60 8.96 -21.17
C LEU A 176 11.37 7.69 -21.49
N GLU A 177 11.20 7.13 -22.70
CA GLU A 177 11.97 5.95 -23.13
C GLU A 177 13.47 6.20 -23.10
N GLU A 178 13.94 7.36 -23.58
CA GLU A 178 15.34 7.75 -23.54
C GLU A 178 15.87 7.82 -22.10
N LEU A 179 15.14 8.49 -21.20
CA LEU A 179 15.47 8.61 -19.79
C LEU A 179 15.58 7.23 -19.12
N LEU A 180 14.60 6.34 -19.34
CA LEU A 180 14.56 5.01 -18.75
C LEU A 180 15.72 4.13 -19.22
N ARG A 181 16.03 4.15 -20.53
CA ARG A 181 17.18 3.41 -21.11
C ARG A 181 18.51 3.92 -20.55
N LYS A 182 18.71 5.23 -20.50
CA LYS A 182 19.93 5.84 -19.93
C LYS A 182 20.08 5.54 -18.44
N SER A 183 18.98 5.59 -17.68
CA SER A 183 18.98 5.28 -16.25
C SER A 183 19.32 3.82 -15.99
N SER A 184 18.77 2.89 -16.78
CA SER A 184 19.14 1.46 -16.69
C SER A 184 20.62 1.22 -16.96
N ALA A 185 21.17 1.84 -18.01
CA ALA A 185 22.60 1.76 -18.32
C ALA A 185 23.48 2.35 -17.21
N PHE A 186 23.05 3.48 -16.62
CA PHE A 186 23.77 4.10 -15.51
C PHE A 186 23.73 3.23 -14.25
N LEU A 187 22.57 2.66 -13.88
CA LEU A 187 22.46 1.75 -12.74
C LEU A 187 23.35 0.51 -12.91
N TYR A 188 23.38 -0.06 -14.12
CA TYR A 188 24.25 -1.18 -14.45
C TYR A 188 25.73 -0.83 -14.26
N LYS A 189 26.15 0.34 -14.72
CA LYS A 189 27.52 0.82 -14.50
C LYS A 189 27.82 1.08 -13.03
N ALA A 190 26.93 1.78 -12.32
CA ALA A 190 27.09 2.20 -10.94
C ALA A 190 27.17 1.02 -9.96
N THR A 191 26.52 -0.10 -10.33
CA THR A 191 26.52 -1.35 -9.55
C THR A 191 27.52 -2.38 -10.08
N GLU A 192 28.47 -1.97 -10.92
CA GLU A 192 29.51 -2.84 -11.51
C GLU A 192 28.94 -4.07 -12.25
N GLY A 193 27.81 -3.88 -12.91
CA GLY A 193 27.13 -4.89 -13.72
C GLY A 193 26.12 -5.75 -12.97
N ARG A 194 25.80 -5.43 -11.71
CA ARG A 194 24.95 -6.27 -10.84
C ARG A 194 23.45 -5.97 -10.96
N ALA A 195 23.05 -4.74 -11.25
CA ALA A 195 21.63 -4.36 -11.33
C ALA A 195 21.32 -3.60 -12.63
N ARG A 196 20.19 -3.93 -13.27
CA ARG A 196 19.61 -3.18 -14.40
C ARG A 196 18.11 -3.36 -14.41
N PHE A 197 17.39 -2.44 -15.05
CA PHE A 197 15.97 -2.63 -15.34
C PHE A 197 15.82 -3.56 -16.54
N VAL A 198 14.91 -4.54 -16.43
CA VAL A 198 14.62 -5.50 -17.52
C VAL A 198 13.38 -5.05 -18.29
N GLU A 199 12.35 -4.59 -17.59
CA GLU A 199 11.09 -4.17 -18.20
C GLU A 199 10.50 -2.93 -17.51
N PHE A 200 9.90 -2.05 -18.32
CA PHE A 200 9.06 -0.94 -17.87
C PHE A 200 7.66 -1.09 -18.45
N GLU A 201 6.65 -1.01 -17.58
CA GLU A 201 5.24 -0.89 -17.97
C GLU A 201 4.80 0.56 -17.78
N VAL A 202 4.47 1.26 -18.86
CA VAL A 202 4.03 2.66 -18.84
C VAL A 202 2.53 2.71 -19.05
N ILE A 203 1.80 3.03 -17.98
CA ILE A 203 0.36 3.21 -18.00
C ILE A 203 0.04 4.62 -18.52
N LEU A 204 -0.60 4.65 -19.68
CA LEU A 204 -1.09 5.84 -20.37
C LEU A 204 -2.49 6.18 -19.87
N PRO A 205 -2.83 7.47 -19.75
CA PRO A 205 -4.16 7.88 -19.36
C PRO A 205 -5.24 7.43 -20.34
N GLU A 206 -6.45 7.25 -19.82
CA GLU A 206 -7.66 7.06 -20.62
C GLU A 206 -7.94 8.25 -21.56
N THR A 207 -7.50 9.45 -21.19
CA THR A 207 -7.65 10.69 -21.97
C THR A 207 -6.81 10.73 -23.24
N TRP A 208 -5.82 9.86 -23.38
CA TRP A 208 -4.95 9.80 -24.56
C TRP A 208 -5.58 8.98 -25.68
N SER A 209 -5.24 9.24 -26.94
CA SER A 209 -5.78 8.53 -28.10
C SER A 209 -5.31 7.06 -28.18
N LYS A 210 -6.13 6.16 -28.76
CA LYS A 210 -5.74 4.75 -28.97
C LYS A 210 -4.78 4.74 -30.15
N LYS A 211 -3.60 4.15 -29.99
CA LYS A 211 -2.61 3.99 -31.06
C LYS A 211 -2.24 2.52 -31.21
N ASP A 212 -1.89 2.14 -32.43
CA ASP A 212 -1.38 0.79 -32.72
C ASP A 212 -0.10 0.55 -31.94
N GLY A 213 -0.03 -0.59 -31.22
CA GLY A 213 1.08 -0.94 -30.34
C GLY A 213 0.86 -0.61 -28.87
N TYR A 214 -0.23 0.09 -28.51
CA TYR A 214 -0.66 0.17 -27.13
C TYR A 214 -1.40 -1.10 -26.73
N GLU A 215 -1.03 -1.65 -25.59
CA GLU A 215 -1.79 -2.70 -24.93
C GLU A 215 -2.96 -2.07 -24.16
N SER A 216 -4.04 -2.82 -23.90
CA SER A 216 -5.21 -2.32 -23.16
C SER A 216 -5.37 -3.05 -21.83
N ILE A 217 -5.65 -2.29 -20.77
CA ILE A 217 -5.95 -2.81 -19.44
C ILE A 217 -7.23 -2.18 -18.86
N ALA A 218 -7.89 -2.92 -17.97
CA ALA A 218 -9.02 -2.45 -17.18
C ALA A 218 -8.56 -1.91 -15.81
N GLY A 219 -9.22 -0.84 -15.36
CA GLY A 219 -9.00 -0.24 -14.04
C GLY A 219 -7.87 0.80 -13.98
N SER A 220 -7.82 1.54 -12.86
CA SER A 220 -6.80 2.57 -12.60
C SER A 220 -5.67 2.02 -11.72
N HIS A 221 -4.47 1.91 -12.31
CA HIS A 221 -3.25 1.41 -11.66
C HIS A 221 -2.29 2.54 -11.23
N PHE A 222 -2.76 3.80 -11.26
CA PHE A 222 -1.93 4.97 -10.95
C PHE A 222 -1.43 4.98 -9.50
N LEU A 223 -2.27 4.56 -8.54
CA LEU A 223 -1.91 4.56 -7.12
C LEU A 223 -0.97 3.39 -6.74
N SER A 224 -0.92 2.34 -7.55
CA SER A 224 -0.02 1.19 -7.35
C SER A 224 1.30 1.32 -8.14
N SER A 225 1.50 2.38 -8.91
CA SER A 225 2.71 2.56 -9.71
C SER A 225 3.93 2.97 -8.86
N HIS A 226 5.12 2.56 -9.33
CA HIS A 226 6.41 2.85 -8.70
C HIS A 226 6.86 4.28 -9.01
N ILE A 227 6.62 4.71 -10.26
CA ILE A 227 6.92 6.06 -10.74
C ILE A 227 5.61 6.70 -11.20
N ARG A 228 5.41 7.98 -10.85
CA ARG A 228 4.23 8.77 -11.22
C ARG A 228 4.66 10.02 -11.95
N ILE A 229 4.05 10.30 -13.09
CA ILE A 229 4.28 11.52 -13.87
C ILE A 229 3.06 12.42 -13.71
N ALA A 230 3.22 13.53 -12.99
CA ALA A 230 2.19 14.55 -12.79
C ALA A 230 2.45 15.77 -13.69
N PRO A 231 1.47 16.67 -13.87
CA PRO A 231 1.70 17.89 -14.64
C PRO A 231 2.64 18.88 -13.90
N THR A 232 3.38 19.72 -14.61
CA THR A 232 4.27 20.73 -14.03
C THR A 232 3.53 21.88 -13.36
N ASP A 233 2.38 22.33 -13.87
CA ASP A 233 1.58 23.41 -13.28
C ASP A 233 0.98 23.05 -11.92
N LYS A 234 1.19 21.79 -11.55
CA LYS A 234 0.56 21.08 -10.47
C LYS A 234 1.57 20.80 -9.33
N VAL A 235 2.86 20.68 -9.64
CA VAL A 235 3.93 20.46 -8.65
C VAL A 235 4.74 21.76 -8.48
N LYS A 236 5.26 22.02 -7.27
CA LYS A 236 6.01 23.26 -6.97
C LYS A 236 7.33 23.38 -7.74
N SER A 237 7.89 22.25 -8.15
CA SER A 237 9.18 22.14 -8.84
C SER A 237 9.13 20.97 -9.82
N ASP A 238 9.93 21.05 -10.89
CA ASP A 238 10.19 19.93 -11.81
C ASP A 238 11.24 18.95 -11.25
N GLU A 239 11.74 19.19 -10.04
CA GLU A 239 12.68 18.31 -9.36
C GLU A 239 12.03 16.95 -9.00
N PRO A 240 12.62 15.82 -9.46
CA PRO A 240 12.22 14.49 -9.04
C PRO A 240 12.32 14.32 -7.53
N TYR A 241 11.39 13.57 -6.92
CA TYR A 241 11.52 13.18 -5.52
C TYR A 241 10.87 11.84 -5.23
N THR A 242 11.30 11.19 -4.15
CA THR A 242 10.73 9.95 -3.63
C THR A 242 9.99 10.20 -2.34
N TYR A 243 8.75 9.73 -2.25
CA TYR A 243 8.02 9.73 -0.99
C TYR A 243 8.48 8.53 -0.14
N GLN A 244 9.38 8.79 0.81
CA GLN A 244 10.03 7.78 1.66
C GLN A 244 9.77 8.05 3.16
N PRO A 245 8.60 7.70 3.71
CA PRO A 245 8.29 7.91 5.12
C PRO A 245 8.94 6.87 6.06
N ARG A 246 9.52 5.79 5.50
CA ARG A 246 10.09 4.67 6.26
C ARG A 246 11.58 4.88 6.57
N GLY A 247 12.11 4.10 7.50
CA GLY A 247 13.50 4.17 7.97
C GLY A 247 14.53 3.52 7.03
N CYS A 248 15.80 3.49 7.47
CA CYS A 248 16.91 2.97 6.68
C CYS A 248 16.70 1.52 6.19
N GLY A 249 17.04 1.26 4.93
CA GLY A 249 16.92 -0.06 4.33
C GLY A 249 15.48 -0.47 3.99
N GLN A 250 14.50 0.41 4.24
CA GLN A 250 13.09 0.17 3.92
C GLN A 250 12.69 0.93 2.66
N PRO A 251 11.91 0.31 1.75
CA PRO A 251 11.55 0.95 0.50
C PRO A 251 10.60 2.14 0.70
N GLY A 252 10.72 3.14 -0.17
CA GLY A 252 9.76 4.24 -0.31
C GLY A 252 8.44 3.79 -0.93
N GLU A 253 7.47 4.70 -0.99
CA GLU A 253 6.12 4.41 -1.49
C GLU A 253 6.01 4.64 -3.01
N TYR A 254 6.56 5.74 -3.53
CA TYR A 254 6.59 6.06 -4.97
C TYR A 254 7.63 7.15 -5.29
N ILE A 255 8.02 7.22 -6.56
CA ILE A 255 8.82 8.30 -7.16
C ILE A 255 7.88 9.23 -7.92
N GLN A 256 8.03 10.54 -7.73
CA GLN A 256 7.29 11.57 -8.42
C GLN A 256 8.19 12.27 -9.45
N LEU A 257 7.72 12.30 -10.70
CA LEU A 257 8.28 13.09 -11.80
C LEU A 257 7.21 14.08 -12.31
N THR A 258 7.63 15.09 -13.05
CA THR A 258 6.71 15.98 -13.78
C THR A 258 6.79 15.78 -15.29
N ASP A 259 5.74 16.12 -16.00
CA ASP A 259 5.75 16.16 -17.45
C ASP A 259 6.74 17.22 -17.98
N GLY A 260 7.01 18.30 -17.27
CA GLY A 260 8.06 19.28 -17.58
C GLY A 260 9.47 18.69 -17.48
N PHE A 261 9.76 17.96 -16.41
CA PHE A 261 11.04 17.25 -16.25
C PHE A 261 11.29 16.32 -17.45
N VAL A 262 10.28 15.56 -17.88
CA VAL A 262 10.39 14.61 -18.99
C VAL A 262 10.36 15.31 -20.36
N ASN A 263 9.45 16.24 -20.62
CA ASN A 263 9.35 16.93 -21.92
C ASN A 263 10.59 17.79 -22.22
N GLN A 264 11.20 18.39 -21.19
CA GLN A 264 12.40 19.22 -21.32
C GLN A 264 13.69 18.43 -21.08
N LEU A 265 13.67 17.09 -21.22
CA LEU A 265 14.81 16.20 -20.98
C LEU A 265 16.11 16.67 -21.67
N ASN A 266 16.00 17.13 -22.92
CA ASN A 266 17.12 17.63 -23.74
C ASN A 266 17.20 19.17 -23.79
N GLY A 267 16.41 19.87 -22.97
CA GLY A 267 16.37 21.33 -22.84
C GLY A 267 16.59 21.74 -21.38
N LYS A 268 15.62 22.44 -20.78
CA LYS A 268 15.74 22.98 -19.42
C LYS A 268 16.13 21.92 -18.38
N THR A 269 15.60 20.69 -18.46
CA THR A 269 15.98 19.62 -17.53
C THR A 269 17.46 19.27 -17.64
N ARG A 270 18.02 19.26 -18.86
CA ARG A 270 19.45 19.06 -19.06
C ARG A 270 20.26 20.22 -18.47
N ASP A 271 19.79 21.45 -18.62
CA ASP A 271 20.48 22.65 -18.13
C ASP A 271 20.50 22.72 -16.59
N ASP A 272 19.38 22.37 -15.96
CA ASP A 272 19.22 22.45 -14.50
C ASP A 272 19.89 21.27 -13.79
N PHE A 273 19.71 20.04 -14.30
CA PHE A 273 20.13 18.81 -13.62
C PHE A 273 21.43 18.20 -14.16
N GLU A 274 21.92 18.67 -15.32
CA GLU A 274 23.10 18.17 -16.05
C GLU A 274 22.98 16.71 -16.54
N TYR A 275 22.61 15.76 -15.69
CA TYR A 275 22.48 14.32 -15.96
C TYR A 275 21.15 13.78 -15.39
N PRO A 276 20.01 13.99 -16.09
CA PRO A 276 18.69 13.57 -15.61
C PRO A 276 18.60 12.07 -15.26
N GLU A 277 19.34 11.23 -15.99
CA GLU A 277 19.45 9.80 -15.74
C GLU A 277 20.06 9.45 -14.37
N LYS A 278 20.99 10.29 -13.87
CA LYS A 278 21.59 10.07 -12.54
C LYS A 278 20.63 10.49 -11.43
N HIS A 279 19.82 11.52 -11.66
CA HIS A 279 18.76 11.95 -10.72
C HIS A 279 17.66 10.89 -10.60
N LEU A 280 17.24 10.25 -11.70
CA LEU A 280 16.29 9.14 -11.59
C LEU A 280 16.86 7.96 -10.80
N ILE A 281 18.16 7.66 -10.93
CA ILE A 281 18.82 6.61 -10.13
C ILE A 281 19.00 7.00 -8.66
N HIS A 282 19.21 8.29 -8.38
CA HIS A 282 19.20 8.83 -7.02
C HIS A 282 17.84 8.58 -6.35
N GLU A 283 16.74 8.95 -7.01
CA GLU A 283 15.38 8.67 -6.52
C GLU A 283 15.07 7.17 -6.44
N TRP A 284 15.52 6.40 -7.42
CA TRP A 284 15.36 4.94 -7.39
C TRP A 284 16.06 4.33 -6.17
N ALA A 285 17.21 4.86 -5.74
CA ALA A 285 17.92 4.36 -4.57
C ALA A 285 17.15 4.66 -3.27
N HIS A 286 16.54 5.84 -3.13
CA HIS A 286 15.59 6.13 -2.06
C HIS A 286 14.43 5.15 -2.06
N TYR A 287 13.81 4.96 -3.23
CA TYR A 287 12.62 4.14 -3.39
C TYR A 287 12.88 2.66 -3.12
N ARG A 288 13.88 2.05 -3.76
CA ARG A 288 14.10 0.60 -3.75
C ARG A 288 14.91 0.15 -2.54
N TYR A 289 15.95 0.90 -2.18
CA TYR A 289 16.94 0.46 -1.18
C TYR A 289 16.79 1.16 0.17
N GLY A 290 16.00 2.23 0.26
CA GLY A 290 15.78 2.92 1.51
C GLY A 290 17.02 3.66 2.03
N VAL A 291 17.87 4.17 1.12
CA VAL A 291 18.99 5.05 1.47
C VAL A 291 18.51 6.52 1.54
N PHE A 292 19.38 7.44 1.96
CA PHE A 292 19.03 8.85 2.15
C PHE A 292 20.13 9.75 1.56
N ASP A 293 19.85 11.04 1.50
CA ASP A 293 20.79 12.07 1.04
C ASP A 293 22.05 12.15 1.89
N GLU A 294 23.18 12.36 1.21
CA GLU A 294 24.51 12.44 1.80
C GLU A 294 25.10 13.87 1.79
N TYR A 295 24.26 14.87 1.49
CA TYR A 295 24.58 16.29 1.58
C TYR A 295 23.94 16.95 2.81
N GLY A 296 24.48 18.08 3.23
CA GLY A 296 23.87 18.93 4.24
C GLY A 296 22.84 19.90 3.64
N ILE A 297 21.85 20.28 4.43
CA ILE A 297 20.79 21.22 4.14
C ILE A 297 21.19 22.60 4.69
N GLU A 298 20.98 23.62 3.87
CA GLU A 298 21.28 25.01 4.21
C GLU A 298 20.42 25.46 5.40
N GLY A 299 21.06 26.04 6.43
CA GLY A 299 20.38 26.49 7.65
C GLY A 299 19.91 25.40 8.62
N ASP A 300 20.03 24.12 8.27
CA ASP A 300 19.56 23.01 9.11
C ASP A 300 20.57 22.69 10.23
N SER A 301 20.11 22.64 11.48
CA SER A 301 20.96 22.37 12.64
C SER A 301 21.31 20.88 12.80
N LYS A 302 20.46 19.99 12.28
CA LYS A 302 20.60 18.54 12.35
C LYS A 302 21.41 17.99 11.18
N TYR A 303 21.23 18.58 9.99
CA TYR A 303 21.92 18.22 8.75
C TYR A 303 22.70 19.40 8.18
N PRO A 304 23.63 20.02 8.93
CA PRO A 304 24.23 21.28 8.51
C PRO A 304 25.07 21.14 7.23
N SER A 305 25.13 22.19 6.41
CA SER A 305 26.00 22.23 5.21
C SER A 305 27.49 22.06 5.52
N PHE A 306 27.92 22.39 6.74
CA PHE A 306 29.30 22.29 7.20
C PHE A 306 29.39 21.71 8.61
N TYR A 307 30.49 21.00 8.88
CA TYR A 307 30.78 20.47 10.21
C TYR A 307 32.26 20.66 10.57
N LEU A 308 32.55 20.69 11.86
CA LEU A 308 33.89 20.85 12.39
C LEU A 308 34.45 19.50 12.83
N GLU A 309 35.62 19.13 12.31
CA GLU A 309 36.35 17.93 12.69
C GLU A 309 37.80 18.30 12.99
N ASN A 310 38.27 18.05 14.22
CA ASN A 310 39.64 18.34 14.66
C ASN A 310 40.10 19.79 14.35
N GLY A 311 39.19 20.77 14.46
CA GLY A 311 39.47 22.17 14.21
C GLY A 311 39.49 22.58 12.72
N THR A 312 39.18 21.66 11.81
CA THR A 312 39.03 21.92 10.37
C THR A 312 37.56 21.85 9.97
N ILE A 313 37.12 22.82 9.18
CA ILE A 313 35.74 22.91 8.67
C ILE A 313 35.65 22.12 7.38
N TYR A 314 34.69 21.19 7.31
CA TYR A 314 34.41 20.38 6.13
C TYR A 314 32.98 20.60 5.67
N PRO A 315 32.73 20.61 4.35
CA PRO A 315 31.37 20.50 3.84
C PRO A 315 30.81 19.11 4.16
N THR A 316 29.51 19.04 4.46
CA THR A 316 28.81 17.79 4.71
C THR A 316 28.59 17.07 3.38
N THR A 317 29.47 16.09 3.10
CA THR A 317 29.49 15.31 1.86
C THR A 317 29.85 13.85 2.16
N CYS A 318 29.49 12.92 1.26
CA CYS A 318 29.97 11.53 1.41
C CYS A 318 31.49 11.41 1.23
N ILE A 319 32.11 12.21 0.35
CA ILE A 319 33.56 12.14 0.09
C ILE A 319 34.22 13.44 0.54
N LYS A 320 35.19 13.37 1.47
CA LYS A 320 35.88 14.57 2.00
C LYS A 320 36.65 15.36 0.92
N GLY A 321 37.07 14.71 -0.15
CA GLY A 321 37.89 15.29 -1.23
C GLY A 321 37.11 15.98 -2.36
N ILE A 322 35.84 16.33 -2.16
CA ILE A 322 35.07 17.04 -3.20
C ILE A 322 35.56 18.48 -3.33
N LYS A 323 35.98 18.86 -4.55
CA LYS A 323 36.33 20.24 -4.89
C LYS A 323 35.08 21.10 -5.03
N GLY A 324 35.18 22.35 -4.58
CA GLY A 324 34.10 23.32 -4.66
C GLY A 324 34.46 24.61 -3.91
N ARG A 325 33.47 25.49 -3.82
CA ARG A 325 33.57 26.79 -3.14
C ARG A 325 32.49 26.96 -2.08
N GLN A 326 32.76 27.83 -1.12
CA GLN A 326 31.88 28.15 -0.02
C GLN A 326 31.42 29.59 -0.17
N GLU A 327 30.12 29.79 -0.32
CA GLU A 327 29.51 31.10 -0.54
C GLU A 327 28.25 31.21 0.33
N ASP A 328 27.94 32.43 0.76
CA ASP A 328 26.63 32.72 1.32
C ASP A 328 25.56 32.86 0.21
N MET A 329 24.30 33.01 0.62
CA MET A 329 23.17 33.20 -0.30
C MET A 329 23.31 34.40 -1.25
N ASP A 330 24.11 35.41 -0.90
CA ASP A 330 24.36 36.60 -1.70
C ASP A 330 25.60 36.45 -2.61
N GLY A 331 26.29 35.30 -2.56
CA GLY A 331 27.51 35.00 -3.32
C GLY A 331 28.79 35.57 -2.70
N ASN A 332 28.76 36.01 -1.45
CA ASN A 332 29.94 36.48 -0.73
C ASN A 332 30.64 35.33 0.02
N PRO A 333 31.91 35.50 0.43
CA PRO A 333 32.59 34.51 1.23
C PRO A 333 31.87 34.23 2.56
N CYS A 334 31.80 32.94 2.91
CA CYS A 334 31.20 32.49 4.15
C CYS A 334 31.83 33.11 5.40
N LYS A 335 30.98 33.56 6.32
CA LYS A 335 31.43 34.03 7.64
C LYS A 335 31.65 32.83 8.57
N ILE A 336 32.78 32.87 9.27
CA ILE A 336 33.18 31.84 10.22
C ILE A 336 33.36 32.50 11.58
N TYR A 337 32.59 32.05 12.57
CA TYR A 337 32.59 32.58 13.92
C TYR A 337 33.69 31.95 14.79
N SER A 338 34.02 32.62 15.89
CA SER A 338 34.96 32.11 16.90
C SER A 338 34.49 30.75 17.43
N GLY A 339 35.28 29.70 17.21
CA GLY A 339 34.91 28.31 17.53
C GLY A 339 34.71 27.42 16.31
N GLY A 340 34.79 27.97 15.08
CA GLY A 340 34.72 27.18 13.84
C GLY A 340 33.30 26.94 13.31
N GLN A 341 32.31 27.65 13.89
CA GLN A 341 30.93 27.62 13.40
C GLN A 341 30.81 28.46 12.14
N VAL A 342 30.26 27.85 11.08
CA VAL A 342 29.95 28.54 9.82
C VAL A 342 28.56 29.18 9.92
N ASP A 343 28.39 30.34 9.30
CA ASP A 343 27.10 31.04 9.21
C ASP A 343 26.01 30.15 8.61
N SER A 344 24.77 30.27 9.08
CA SER A 344 23.67 29.39 8.66
C SER A 344 23.22 29.64 7.23
N ASN A 345 23.51 30.83 6.69
CA ASN A 345 23.24 31.22 5.31
C ASN A 345 24.30 30.74 4.30
N CYS A 346 25.25 29.91 4.74
CA CYS A 346 26.33 29.40 3.91
C CYS A 346 25.99 28.07 3.26
N ARG A 347 26.47 27.92 2.03
CA ARG A 347 26.34 26.68 1.25
C ARG A 347 27.64 26.28 0.60
N PHE A 348 27.76 24.98 0.34
CA PHE A 348 28.86 24.42 -0.44
C PHE A 348 28.41 24.17 -1.87
N ILE A 349 29.11 24.78 -2.83
CA ILE A 349 28.85 24.65 -4.26
C ILE A 349 29.99 23.81 -4.86
N PRO A 350 29.76 22.55 -5.24
CA PRO A 350 30.80 21.72 -5.84
C PRO A 350 31.13 22.17 -7.27
N ASP A 351 32.38 21.94 -7.68
CA ASP A 351 32.78 22.11 -9.06
C ASP A 351 32.22 20.96 -9.91
N LYS A 352 31.33 21.29 -10.86
CA LYS A 352 30.61 20.29 -11.69
C LYS A 352 31.53 19.46 -12.59
N SER A 353 32.54 20.10 -13.21
CA SER A 353 33.38 19.50 -14.25
C SER A 353 34.83 19.22 -13.81
N ASP A 354 35.36 19.92 -12.81
CA ASP A 354 36.68 19.65 -12.23
C ASP A 354 36.52 18.99 -10.86
N ASN A 355 36.23 17.70 -10.85
CA ASN A 355 36.21 16.91 -9.61
C ASN A 355 36.86 15.55 -9.81
N SER A 356 37.51 15.05 -8.77
CA SER A 356 38.13 13.72 -8.77
C SER A 356 37.33 12.67 -8.00
N ALA A 357 36.29 13.09 -7.27
CA ALA A 357 35.42 12.18 -6.53
C ALA A 357 34.55 11.36 -7.50
N VAL A 358 34.45 10.05 -7.26
CA VAL A 358 33.67 9.12 -8.09
C VAL A 358 32.35 8.75 -7.41
N ALA A 359 32.23 9.02 -6.11
CA ALA A 359 31.01 8.89 -5.33
C ALA A 359 30.64 10.23 -4.65
N SER A 360 29.40 10.44 -4.23
CA SER A 360 28.29 9.48 -4.23
C SER A 360 27.10 9.97 -5.05
N ILE A 361 26.39 9.03 -5.69
CA ILE A 361 25.09 9.30 -6.34
C ILE A 361 24.11 9.96 -5.35
N MET A 362 24.17 9.61 -4.06
CA MET A 362 23.32 10.17 -3.01
C MET A 362 23.80 11.54 -2.49
N PHE A 363 24.92 12.06 -2.99
CA PHE A 363 25.38 13.41 -2.67
C PHE A 363 24.88 14.41 -3.70
N MET A 364 25.45 14.45 -4.91
CA MET A 364 25.07 15.45 -5.92
C MET A 364 25.24 14.85 -7.32
N PRO A 365 24.20 14.18 -7.86
CA PRO A 365 24.31 13.42 -9.10
C PRO A 365 24.69 14.27 -10.33
N HIS A 366 24.52 15.60 -10.29
CA HIS A 366 24.90 16.51 -11.37
C HIS A 366 26.42 16.65 -11.59
N ILE A 367 27.29 16.18 -10.69
CA ILE A 367 28.75 16.21 -10.88
C ILE A 367 29.16 15.17 -11.92
N GLN A 368 29.96 15.59 -12.92
CA GLN A 368 30.33 14.73 -14.06
C GLN A 368 31.04 13.44 -13.62
N SER A 369 31.98 13.55 -12.67
CA SER A 369 32.81 12.43 -12.22
C SER A 369 32.09 11.41 -11.34
N ILE A 370 30.88 11.71 -10.85
CA ILE A 370 30.12 10.79 -9.98
C ILE A 370 29.52 9.65 -10.81
N GLU A 371 29.92 8.43 -10.47
CA GLU A 371 29.50 7.22 -11.17
C GLU A 371 29.07 6.09 -10.22
N LYS A 372 29.32 6.21 -8.91
CA LYS A 372 29.10 5.14 -7.93
C LYS A 372 28.47 5.65 -6.62
N PHE A 373 27.96 4.70 -5.84
CA PHE A 373 27.69 4.90 -4.42
C PHE A 373 28.99 4.87 -3.62
N CYS A 374 29.06 5.56 -2.47
CA CYS A 374 30.27 5.53 -1.66
C CYS A 374 30.38 4.26 -0.81
N LEU A 375 31.63 3.86 -0.55
CA LEU A 375 32.03 2.57 0.01
C LEU A 375 32.78 2.76 1.33
N ASN A 376 32.50 1.93 2.33
CA ASN A 376 33.17 1.99 3.64
C ASN A 376 34.59 1.36 3.62
N ASN A 377 34.76 0.24 2.90
CA ASN A 377 35.97 -0.59 2.95
C ASN A 377 36.84 -0.48 1.68
N THR A 378 37.29 0.73 1.35
CA THR A 378 38.16 0.96 0.18
C THR A 378 39.38 1.83 0.51
N ASN A 379 40.50 1.57 -0.17
CA ASN A 379 41.68 2.43 -0.12
C ASN A 379 41.60 3.58 -1.13
N ASP A 380 40.60 3.57 -2.02
CA ASP A 380 40.37 4.67 -2.97
C ASP A 380 39.61 5.81 -2.30
N THR A 381 40.32 6.89 -1.98
CA THR A 381 39.76 8.09 -1.33
C THR A 381 38.69 8.77 -2.16
N LYS A 382 38.55 8.46 -3.46
CA LYS A 382 37.49 8.97 -4.34
C LYS A 382 36.13 8.29 -4.13
N LEU A 383 36.13 7.15 -3.44
CA LEU A 383 34.96 6.33 -3.15
C LEU A 383 34.72 6.14 -1.65
N LEU A 384 35.73 6.45 -0.81
CA LEU A 384 35.70 6.24 0.63
C LEU A 384 34.63 7.09 1.34
N HIS A 385 33.65 6.41 1.91
CA HIS A 385 32.54 6.99 2.64
C HIS A 385 33.02 7.74 3.90
N ASN A 386 32.50 8.96 4.08
CA ASN A 386 32.75 9.81 5.22
C ASN A 386 31.67 9.63 6.28
N ASN A 387 31.91 8.71 7.21
CA ASN A 387 31.01 8.42 8.31
C ASN A 387 30.95 9.52 9.39
N TYR A 388 31.78 10.57 9.32
CA TYR A 388 31.75 11.70 10.25
C TYR A 388 30.83 12.84 9.79
N ALA A 389 30.44 12.88 8.51
CA ALA A 389 29.55 13.91 8.00
C ALA A 389 28.15 13.79 8.65
N PRO A 390 27.58 14.85 9.22
CA PRO A 390 26.24 14.82 9.81
C PRO A 390 25.16 14.95 8.71
N ASN A 391 25.12 14.03 7.76
CA ASN A 391 24.08 13.97 6.73
C ASN A 391 22.92 13.04 7.15
N LYS A 392 21.81 13.11 6.41
CA LYS A 392 20.60 12.32 6.69
C LYS A 392 20.88 10.83 6.65
N HIS A 393 21.65 10.36 5.68
CA HIS A 393 22.02 8.94 5.57
C HIS A 393 22.76 8.43 6.80
N ASN A 394 23.86 9.07 7.19
CA ASN A 394 24.68 8.67 8.32
C ASN A 394 23.86 8.59 9.61
N ILE A 395 23.00 9.57 9.86
CA ILE A 395 22.18 9.61 11.07
C ILE A 395 21.12 8.51 11.05
N GLN A 396 20.44 8.28 9.92
CA GLN A 396 19.34 7.31 9.83
C GLN A 396 19.82 5.85 9.67
N CYS A 397 21.01 5.65 9.09
CA CYS A 397 21.56 4.34 8.74
C CYS A 397 22.72 3.91 9.65
N ASN A 398 22.83 4.45 10.87
CA ASN A 398 23.89 4.12 11.83
C ASN A 398 25.31 4.28 11.25
N TYR A 399 25.53 5.37 10.50
CA TYR A 399 26.83 5.76 9.92
C TYR A 399 27.41 4.75 8.91
N ARG A 400 26.56 3.87 8.39
CA ARG A 400 26.91 2.92 7.33
C ARG A 400 26.91 3.66 5.99
N SER A 401 27.71 3.18 5.05
CA SER A 401 27.73 3.74 3.69
C SER A 401 26.51 3.31 2.88
N THR A 402 26.10 4.13 1.90
CA THR A 402 24.98 3.81 1.02
C THR A 402 25.18 2.48 0.30
N ALA A 403 26.41 2.18 -0.14
CA ALA A 403 26.70 0.91 -0.80
C ALA A 403 26.49 -0.29 0.13
N GLU A 404 26.82 -0.17 1.42
CA GLU A 404 26.65 -1.26 2.39
C GLU A 404 25.17 -1.60 2.61
N VAL A 405 24.32 -0.58 2.70
CA VAL A 405 22.86 -0.76 2.80
C VAL A 405 22.30 -1.38 1.53
N ILE A 406 22.76 -0.92 0.37
CA ILE A 406 22.35 -1.46 -0.95
C ILE A 406 22.80 -2.91 -1.13
N GLU A 407 24.04 -3.25 -0.77
CA GLU A 407 24.59 -4.60 -0.93
C GLU A 407 23.91 -5.65 -0.02
N GLU A 408 23.34 -5.22 1.11
CA GLU A 408 22.51 -6.07 1.95
C GLU A 408 21.10 -6.29 1.40
N HIS A 409 20.67 -5.50 0.42
CA HIS A 409 19.38 -5.68 -0.22
C HIS A 409 19.36 -7.02 -0.97
N ARG A 410 18.18 -7.66 -0.99
CA ARG A 410 17.99 -8.99 -1.59
C ARG A 410 18.35 -9.04 -3.08
N ASP A 411 18.30 -7.90 -3.77
CA ASP A 411 18.71 -7.76 -5.17
C ASP A 411 20.22 -8.08 -5.36
N PHE A 412 21.03 -8.02 -4.29
CA PHE A 412 22.48 -8.20 -4.33
C PHE A 412 23.01 -9.43 -3.56
N LYS A 413 22.27 -9.92 -2.55
CA LYS A 413 22.69 -10.99 -1.61
C LYS A 413 23.09 -12.33 -2.26
N ASN A 414 22.62 -12.63 -3.47
CA ASN A 414 22.83 -13.93 -4.15
C ASN A 414 23.47 -13.81 -5.56
N GLN A 415 24.04 -12.65 -5.91
CA GLN A 415 24.67 -12.46 -7.21
C GLN A 415 26.18 -12.70 -7.14
N ASN A 416 26.69 -13.69 -7.88
CA ASN A 416 28.13 -13.88 -8.07
C ASN A 416 28.61 -13.04 -9.27
N PRO A 417 29.49 -12.04 -9.09
CA PRO A 417 29.95 -11.15 -10.16
C PRO A 417 30.51 -11.90 -11.37
N ASP A 418 31.18 -13.04 -11.13
CA ASP A 418 31.81 -13.88 -12.16
C ASP A 418 30.82 -14.63 -13.06
N THR A 419 29.53 -14.67 -12.71
CA THR A 419 28.48 -15.34 -13.50
C THR A 419 27.68 -14.41 -14.42
N LEU A 420 27.82 -13.09 -14.26
CA LEU A 420 27.12 -12.06 -15.05
C LEU A 420 27.85 -11.75 -16.38
N SER A 421 28.24 -12.79 -17.13
CA SER A 421 28.93 -12.65 -18.42
C SER A 421 28.02 -12.20 -19.59
N ASP A 422 26.72 -12.11 -19.33
CA ASP A 422 25.75 -11.56 -20.26
C ASP A 422 25.80 -10.03 -20.14
N GLY A 423 26.52 -9.41 -21.08
CA GLY A 423 26.68 -7.96 -21.15
C GLY A 423 25.35 -7.19 -21.09
N TYR A 424 25.44 -5.87 -20.95
CA TYR A 424 24.28 -5.00 -20.82
C TYR A 424 23.26 -5.22 -21.96
N SER A 425 22.00 -5.43 -21.57
CA SER A 425 20.84 -5.45 -22.46
C SER A 425 19.93 -4.29 -22.10
N GLU A 426 19.38 -3.61 -23.11
CA GLU A 426 18.41 -2.54 -22.87
C GLU A 426 17.08 -3.08 -22.32
N PRO A 427 16.36 -2.28 -21.51
CA PRO A 427 15.04 -2.66 -21.02
C PRO A 427 14.00 -2.71 -22.14
N VAL A 428 13.04 -3.62 -21.99
CA VAL A 428 11.80 -3.63 -22.76
C VAL A 428 10.87 -2.56 -22.18
N ILE A 429 10.18 -1.81 -23.04
CA ILE A 429 9.23 -0.78 -22.61
C ILE A 429 7.89 -1.10 -23.27
N ARG A 430 6.86 -1.27 -22.45
CA ARG A 430 5.49 -1.57 -22.87
C ARG A 430 4.59 -0.39 -22.55
N LEU A 431 3.81 0.05 -23.52
CA LEU A 431 2.86 1.14 -23.37
C LEU A 431 1.45 0.57 -23.24
N ILE A 432 0.79 0.87 -22.13
CA ILE A 432 -0.49 0.26 -21.76
C ILE A 432 -1.51 1.38 -21.55
N ARG A 433 -2.59 1.41 -22.33
CA ARG A 433 -3.67 2.40 -22.19
C ARG A 433 -4.83 1.84 -21.36
N ILE A 434 -5.38 2.67 -20.49
CA ILE A 434 -6.66 2.39 -19.81
C ILE A 434 -7.81 2.63 -20.81
N ASP A 435 -8.68 1.64 -20.98
CA ASP A 435 -9.84 1.73 -21.88
C ASP A 435 -11.11 2.15 -21.12
N GLU A 436 -11.80 3.20 -21.60
CA GLU A 436 -13.03 3.80 -21.03
C GLU A 436 -14.25 2.86 -20.94
N ASP A 437 -14.23 1.70 -21.61
CA ASP A 437 -15.40 0.83 -21.79
C ASP A 437 -15.73 -0.03 -20.54
N GLN A 438 -15.34 0.44 -19.36
CA GLN A 438 -15.73 -0.12 -18.08
C GLN A 438 -16.22 1.00 -17.17
N SER A 439 -17.53 1.25 -17.19
CA SER A 439 -18.21 2.01 -16.14
C SER A 439 -17.73 1.48 -14.78
N SER A 440 -17.31 2.37 -13.88
CA SER A 440 -17.03 1.97 -12.50
C SER A 440 -18.37 1.67 -11.83
N ARG A 441 -18.60 0.39 -11.54
CA ARG A 441 -19.89 -0.15 -11.08
C ARG A 441 -19.82 -0.47 -9.60
N PHE A 442 -20.73 0.10 -8.83
CA PHE A 442 -20.73 -0.03 -7.37
C PHE A 442 -21.95 -0.79 -6.87
N VAL A 443 -21.76 -1.62 -5.85
CA VAL A 443 -22.86 -2.22 -5.09
C VAL A 443 -22.68 -1.91 -3.61
N LEU A 444 -23.60 -1.14 -3.04
CA LEU A 444 -23.65 -0.91 -1.59
C LEU A 444 -24.30 -2.11 -0.92
N VAL A 445 -23.59 -2.72 0.03
CA VAL A 445 -24.07 -3.86 0.82
C VAL A 445 -24.13 -3.43 2.29
N LEU A 446 -25.34 -3.15 2.76
CA LEU A 446 -25.59 -2.42 4.00
C LEU A 446 -26.11 -3.35 5.11
N ASP A 447 -25.40 -3.42 6.23
CA ASP A 447 -25.82 -4.17 7.41
C ASP A 447 -26.97 -3.47 8.16
N VAL A 448 -28.06 -4.19 8.39
CA VAL A 448 -29.20 -3.77 9.21
C VAL A 448 -29.50 -4.79 10.31
N SER A 449 -28.48 -5.49 10.80
CA SER A 449 -28.59 -6.44 11.90
C SER A 449 -28.91 -5.75 13.24
N GLY A 450 -29.32 -6.53 14.25
CA GLY A 450 -29.76 -6.01 15.54
C GLY A 450 -28.71 -5.20 16.29
N SER A 451 -27.42 -5.53 16.14
CA SER A 451 -26.28 -4.81 16.75
C SER A 451 -26.18 -3.36 16.25
N MET A 452 -26.66 -3.09 15.03
CA MET A 452 -26.70 -1.74 14.47
C MET A 452 -27.66 -0.78 15.22
N ARG A 453 -28.46 -1.27 16.18
CA ARG A 453 -29.25 -0.43 17.10
C ARG A 453 -28.38 0.28 18.12
N ASP A 454 -27.28 -0.33 18.49
CA ASP A 454 -26.43 0.15 19.56
C ASP A 454 -25.55 1.30 19.06
N PHE A 455 -25.17 2.18 19.99
CA PHE A 455 -24.23 3.30 19.75
C PHE A 455 -24.54 4.21 18.55
N GLY A 456 -25.78 4.21 18.05
CA GLY A 456 -26.21 5.02 16.91
C GLY A 456 -25.71 4.53 15.54
N ARG A 457 -25.18 3.30 15.45
CA ARG A 457 -24.56 2.74 14.23
C ARG A 457 -25.48 2.76 13.01
N SER A 458 -26.75 2.40 13.16
CA SER A 458 -27.74 2.43 12.06
C SER A 458 -28.03 3.84 11.56
N ALA A 459 -28.08 4.84 12.45
CA ALA A 459 -28.25 6.24 12.07
C ALA A 459 -27.01 6.78 11.34
N LEU A 460 -25.82 6.34 11.76
CA LEU A 460 -24.54 6.64 11.13
C LEU A 460 -24.46 6.02 9.72
N LEU A 461 -24.77 4.73 9.56
CA LEU A 461 -24.84 4.06 8.26
C LEU A 461 -25.83 4.76 7.33
N HIS A 462 -27.04 5.02 7.82
CA HIS A 462 -28.08 5.67 7.02
C HIS A 462 -27.60 7.02 6.51
N ARG A 463 -27.06 7.86 7.40
CA ARG A 463 -26.56 9.19 7.05
C ARG A 463 -25.41 9.12 6.03
N ALA A 464 -24.43 8.26 6.27
CA ALA A 464 -23.24 8.16 5.44
C ALA A 464 -23.55 7.57 4.05
N ALA A 465 -24.37 6.53 3.97
CA ALA A 465 -24.83 6.00 2.69
C ALA A 465 -25.69 7.02 1.92
N THR A 466 -26.57 7.78 2.60
CA THR A 466 -27.38 8.82 1.94
C THR A 466 -26.50 9.93 1.38
N ARG A 467 -25.47 10.32 2.13
CA ARG A 467 -24.47 11.30 1.68
C ARG A 467 -23.63 10.77 0.52
N PHE A 468 -23.24 9.49 0.56
CA PHE A 468 -22.51 8.85 -0.54
C PHE A 468 -23.28 8.94 -1.85
N VAL A 469 -24.57 8.60 -1.82
CA VAL A 469 -25.46 8.65 -3.00
C VAL A 469 -25.71 10.08 -3.48
N ASN A 470 -25.93 11.02 -2.58
CA ASN A 470 -26.28 12.39 -2.97
C ASN A 470 -25.06 13.20 -3.41
N ASP A 471 -23.93 13.05 -2.71
CA ASP A 471 -22.86 14.04 -2.74
C ASP A 471 -21.50 13.50 -3.15
N LEU A 472 -21.24 12.18 -2.99
CA LEU A 472 -19.90 11.63 -3.23
C LEU A 472 -19.79 10.95 -4.59
N ILE A 473 -20.67 10.02 -4.93
CA ILE A 473 -20.56 9.22 -6.16
C ILE A 473 -20.80 10.08 -7.42
N PRO A 474 -19.88 10.14 -8.41
CA PRO A 474 -20.04 10.92 -9.64
C PRO A 474 -21.22 10.51 -10.53
N ASP A 475 -21.71 11.45 -11.34
CA ASP A 475 -22.67 11.16 -12.40
C ASP A 475 -22.05 10.26 -13.48
N GLY A 476 -22.86 9.39 -14.09
CA GLY A 476 -22.42 8.44 -15.12
C GLY A 476 -21.91 7.09 -14.60
N MET A 477 -21.70 6.97 -13.28
CA MET A 477 -21.42 5.67 -12.64
C MET A 477 -22.70 4.86 -12.43
N GLU A 478 -22.59 3.56 -12.17
CA GLU A 478 -23.75 2.71 -11.87
C GLU A 478 -23.73 2.24 -10.41
N LEU A 479 -24.91 2.26 -9.77
CA LEU A 479 -25.07 1.89 -8.38
C LEU A 479 -26.23 0.92 -8.16
N GLY A 480 -25.95 -0.19 -7.47
CA GLY A 480 -26.93 -1.08 -6.86
C GLY A 480 -26.93 -0.95 -5.34
N ILE A 481 -28.07 -1.16 -4.69
CA ILE A 481 -28.20 -1.08 -3.22
C ILE A 481 -28.83 -2.36 -2.69
N ILE A 482 -28.13 -3.00 -1.76
CA ILE A 482 -28.53 -4.20 -1.04
C ILE A 482 -28.48 -3.90 0.46
N GLN A 483 -29.48 -4.40 1.18
CA GLN A 483 -29.37 -4.53 2.64
C GLN A 483 -29.26 -6.00 3.02
N PHE A 484 -28.67 -6.28 4.18
CA PHE A 484 -28.70 -7.60 4.77
C PHE A 484 -28.86 -7.57 6.29
N SER A 485 -29.56 -8.58 6.81
CA SER A 485 -29.50 -8.97 8.21
C SER A 485 -29.52 -10.50 8.30
N THR A 486 -30.65 -11.11 8.65
CA THR A 486 -30.82 -12.57 8.59
C THR A 486 -30.87 -13.07 7.13
N ASN A 487 -31.38 -12.23 6.23
CA ASN A 487 -31.43 -12.43 4.79
C ASN A 487 -30.94 -11.16 4.08
N ALA A 488 -30.50 -11.29 2.84
CA ALA A 488 -30.15 -10.17 1.98
C ALA A 488 -31.30 -9.85 1.02
N THR A 489 -31.52 -8.57 0.72
CA THR A 489 -32.56 -8.11 -0.21
C THR A 489 -32.06 -6.94 -1.04
N VAL A 490 -32.36 -6.96 -2.34
CA VAL A 490 -32.13 -5.82 -3.24
C VAL A 490 -33.11 -4.70 -2.89
N LEU A 491 -32.58 -3.54 -2.52
CA LEU A 491 -33.36 -2.32 -2.29
C LEU A 491 -33.47 -1.48 -3.56
N HIS A 492 -32.41 -1.51 -4.38
CA HIS A 492 -32.42 -0.87 -5.69
C HIS A 492 -31.55 -1.68 -6.67
N PRO A 493 -32.04 -2.02 -7.87
CA PRO A 493 -31.23 -2.66 -8.91
C PRO A 493 -30.15 -1.69 -9.44
N MET A 494 -29.22 -2.21 -10.25
CA MET A 494 -28.20 -1.38 -10.90
C MET A 494 -28.87 -0.27 -11.74
N ILE A 495 -28.42 0.97 -11.53
CA ILE A 495 -28.87 2.13 -12.31
C ILE A 495 -27.74 3.15 -12.46
N THR A 496 -27.69 3.82 -13.60
CA THR A 496 -26.79 4.96 -13.81
C THR A 496 -27.20 6.15 -12.95
N ILE A 497 -26.21 6.76 -12.30
CA ILE A 497 -26.39 7.90 -11.42
C ILE A 497 -26.44 9.18 -12.25
N ASN A 498 -27.47 9.98 -11.98
CA ASN A 498 -27.69 11.31 -12.52
C ASN A 498 -28.56 12.12 -11.56
N GLU A 499 -28.74 13.42 -11.83
CA GLU A 499 -29.56 14.32 -10.99
C GLU A 499 -30.96 13.76 -10.63
N THR A 500 -31.59 12.99 -11.53
CA THR A 500 -32.94 12.45 -11.31
C THR A 500 -32.97 11.16 -10.49
N THR A 501 -31.95 10.31 -10.61
CA THR A 501 -31.90 8.99 -9.95
C THR A 501 -31.37 9.07 -8.51
N ARG A 502 -30.61 10.12 -8.17
CA ARG A 502 -30.06 10.32 -6.82
C ARG A 502 -31.13 10.36 -5.73
N GLN A 503 -32.23 11.08 -5.94
CA GLN A 503 -33.30 11.18 -4.95
C GLN A 503 -33.97 9.83 -4.68
N SER A 504 -34.19 9.01 -5.72
CA SER A 504 -34.75 7.67 -5.55
C SER A 504 -33.79 6.71 -4.87
N LEU A 505 -32.49 6.78 -5.18
CA LEU A 505 -31.44 5.97 -4.55
C LEU A 505 -31.22 6.34 -3.07
N ALA A 506 -31.28 7.63 -2.74
CA ALA A 506 -31.13 8.08 -1.36
C ALA A 506 -32.34 7.67 -0.49
N ALA A 507 -33.54 7.66 -1.07
CA ALA A 507 -34.77 7.28 -0.39
C ALA A 507 -34.86 5.77 -0.07
N THR A 508 -34.16 4.92 -0.82
CA THR A 508 -34.15 3.46 -0.62
C THR A 508 -33.21 3.01 0.49
N ILE A 509 -32.34 3.88 1.02
CA ILE A 509 -31.38 3.49 2.08
C ILE A 509 -32.13 3.09 3.36
N PRO A 510 -31.76 1.95 3.96
CA PRO A 510 -32.54 1.36 5.04
C PRO A 510 -32.38 2.11 6.35
N LYS A 511 -33.41 2.01 7.21
CA LYS A 511 -33.52 2.77 8.48
C LYS A 511 -33.73 1.91 9.72
N ILE A 512 -34.16 0.65 9.55
CA ILE A 512 -34.64 -0.18 10.67
C ILE A 512 -33.67 -1.35 10.83
N PRO A 513 -32.79 -1.33 11.84
CA PRO A 513 -31.96 -2.47 12.18
C PRO A 513 -32.76 -3.56 12.91
N GLU A 514 -32.78 -4.78 12.38
CA GLU A 514 -33.35 -5.99 12.99
C GLU A 514 -32.75 -7.27 12.41
N GLY A 515 -32.55 -8.27 13.27
CA GLY A 515 -32.19 -9.63 12.85
C GLY A 515 -30.73 -9.98 13.11
N TRP A 516 -30.32 -11.09 12.55
CA TRP A 516 -28.95 -11.61 12.62
C TRP A 516 -28.04 -10.93 11.59
N THR A 517 -26.77 -11.34 11.52
CA THR A 517 -25.74 -10.75 10.64
C THR A 517 -25.26 -11.80 9.63
N ALA A 518 -25.77 -11.75 8.39
CA ALA A 518 -25.45 -12.68 7.31
C ALA A 518 -24.68 -12.00 6.17
N ILE A 519 -23.38 -11.74 6.40
CA ILE A 519 -22.51 -11.04 5.44
C ILE A 519 -22.38 -11.86 4.13
N GLY A 520 -22.22 -13.18 4.21
CA GLY A 520 -22.11 -14.06 3.05
C GLY A 520 -23.32 -13.97 2.11
N LYS A 521 -24.53 -13.85 2.66
CA LYS A 521 -25.75 -13.61 1.86
C LYS A 521 -25.74 -12.26 1.15
N GLY A 522 -25.25 -11.21 1.82
CA GLY A 522 -25.12 -9.89 1.22
C GLY A 522 -24.15 -9.90 0.03
N LEU A 523 -22.99 -10.54 0.21
CA LEU A 523 -21.98 -10.70 -0.84
C LEU A 523 -22.47 -11.58 -1.99
N GLN A 524 -23.19 -12.66 -1.70
CA GLN A 524 -23.79 -13.53 -2.72
C GLN A 524 -24.77 -12.73 -3.59
N LEU A 525 -25.68 -11.99 -2.96
CA LEU A 525 -26.68 -11.23 -3.70
C LEU A 525 -26.06 -10.09 -4.52
N ALA A 526 -24.94 -9.51 -4.05
CA ALA A 526 -24.19 -8.53 -4.82
C ALA A 526 -23.53 -9.16 -6.05
N LEU A 527 -22.94 -10.36 -5.90
CA LEU A 527 -22.39 -11.12 -7.02
C LEU A 527 -23.47 -11.50 -8.04
N GLU A 528 -24.63 -11.96 -7.60
CA GLU A 528 -25.77 -12.29 -8.45
C GLU A 528 -26.27 -11.05 -9.22
N MET A 529 -26.48 -9.93 -8.51
CA MET A 529 -26.90 -8.66 -9.11
C MET A 529 -25.95 -8.19 -10.21
N LEU A 530 -24.63 -8.27 -9.97
CA LEU A 530 -23.64 -7.88 -10.97
C LEU A 530 -23.59 -8.87 -12.14
N SER A 531 -23.67 -10.17 -11.85
CA SER A 531 -23.58 -11.23 -12.87
C SER A 531 -24.77 -11.26 -13.82
N GLU A 532 -25.96 -10.92 -13.34
CA GLU A 532 -27.20 -10.93 -14.12
C GLU A 532 -27.45 -9.63 -14.90
N ASP A 533 -26.76 -8.54 -14.54
CA ASP A 533 -26.85 -7.25 -15.21
C ASP A 533 -25.99 -7.19 -16.49
N GLU A 534 -26.40 -6.40 -17.48
CA GLU A 534 -25.79 -6.37 -18.83
C GLU A 534 -24.30 -5.97 -18.80
N GLY A 535 -23.87 -5.21 -17.78
CA GLY A 535 -22.47 -4.82 -17.58
C GLY A 535 -21.54 -5.90 -17.01
N GLY A 536 -22.06 -7.04 -16.51
CA GLY A 536 -21.26 -8.17 -15.99
C GLY A 536 -20.59 -7.96 -14.62
N THR A 537 -19.45 -8.60 -14.34
CA THR A 537 -18.78 -8.48 -13.02
C THR A 537 -17.43 -7.76 -13.06
N ARG A 538 -16.91 -7.50 -14.26
CA ARG A 538 -15.54 -7.05 -14.49
C ARG A 538 -15.38 -5.57 -14.13
N GLY A 539 -14.45 -5.26 -13.22
CA GLY A 539 -14.21 -3.89 -12.75
C GLY A 539 -15.22 -3.36 -11.73
N ALA A 540 -16.14 -4.22 -11.26
CA ALA A 540 -17.14 -3.84 -10.25
C ALA A 540 -16.54 -3.81 -8.83
N THR A 541 -17.03 -2.88 -8.00
CA THR A 541 -16.65 -2.73 -6.59
C THR A 541 -17.86 -2.90 -5.68
N ILE A 542 -17.78 -3.84 -4.75
CA ILE A 542 -18.70 -3.97 -3.63
C ILE A 542 -18.20 -3.08 -2.48
N ILE A 543 -19.08 -2.28 -1.91
CA ILE A 543 -18.82 -1.51 -0.68
C ILE A 543 -19.65 -2.14 0.44
N LEU A 544 -18.98 -2.92 1.30
CA LEU A 544 -19.58 -3.64 2.42
C LEU A 544 -19.48 -2.82 3.71
N ILE A 545 -20.59 -2.66 4.42
CA ILE A 545 -20.63 -1.89 5.67
C ILE A 545 -21.30 -2.73 6.73
N THR A 546 -20.60 -3.01 7.83
CA THR A 546 -21.07 -3.90 8.90
C THR A 546 -20.42 -3.55 10.25
N ASP A 547 -21.12 -3.84 11.35
CA ASP A 547 -20.63 -3.61 12.72
C ASP A 547 -20.25 -4.89 13.47
N GLY A 548 -20.38 -6.08 12.87
CA GLY A 548 -20.33 -7.32 13.63
C GLY A 548 -19.78 -8.53 12.89
N GLU A 549 -19.58 -9.60 13.66
CA GLU A 549 -19.20 -10.93 13.15
C GLU A 549 -20.38 -11.63 12.48
N GLU A 550 -20.10 -12.31 11.37
CA GLU A 550 -21.10 -13.15 10.72
C GLU A 550 -21.54 -14.28 11.65
N ASN A 551 -22.85 -14.33 11.94
CA ASN A 551 -23.44 -15.25 12.90
C ASN A 551 -24.52 -16.16 12.27
N GLN A 552 -24.64 -16.13 10.93
CA GLN A 552 -25.48 -17.04 10.14
C GLN A 552 -24.64 -18.07 9.39
N LYS A 553 -25.23 -19.26 9.17
CA LYS A 553 -24.45 -20.45 8.80
C LYS A 553 -24.36 -20.73 7.31
N GLU A 554 -25.23 -20.21 6.45
CA GLU A 554 -25.20 -20.49 4.99
C GLU A 554 -25.87 -19.39 4.15
N PRO A 555 -25.25 -18.97 3.03
CA PRO A 555 -23.82 -19.05 2.78
C PRO A 555 -23.02 -18.18 3.74
N THR A 556 -21.85 -18.67 4.14
CA THR A 556 -20.88 -17.90 4.91
C THR A 556 -19.98 -17.05 4.01
N ILE A 557 -19.31 -16.09 4.63
CA ILE A 557 -18.21 -15.32 4.03
C ILE A 557 -17.23 -16.26 3.29
N GLU A 558 -16.75 -17.35 3.90
CA GLU A 558 -15.75 -18.23 3.26
C GLU A 558 -16.24 -18.97 2.02
N GLU A 559 -17.54 -19.19 1.92
CA GLU A 559 -18.14 -19.93 0.80
C GLU A 559 -18.31 -19.03 -0.43
N ILE A 560 -18.65 -17.76 -0.22
CA ILE A 560 -18.93 -16.80 -1.30
C ILE A 560 -17.69 -16.05 -1.75
N ILE A 561 -16.75 -15.81 -0.84
CA ILE A 561 -15.47 -15.17 -1.12
C ILE A 561 -14.78 -15.70 -2.40
N PRO A 562 -14.61 -17.03 -2.59
CA PRO A 562 -13.94 -17.57 -3.78
C PRO A 562 -14.68 -17.25 -5.08
N GLU A 563 -16.01 -17.17 -5.04
CA GLU A 563 -16.84 -16.83 -6.19
C GLU A 563 -16.72 -15.35 -6.54
N VAL A 564 -16.75 -14.46 -5.53
CA VAL A 564 -16.49 -13.02 -5.68
C VAL A 564 -15.10 -12.78 -6.30
N TYR A 565 -14.09 -13.54 -5.87
CA TYR A 565 -12.73 -13.45 -6.41
C TYR A 565 -12.62 -13.97 -7.84
N LYS A 566 -13.30 -15.08 -8.15
CA LYS A 566 -13.36 -15.64 -9.50
C LYS A 566 -14.07 -14.70 -10.48
N ALA A 567 -15.01 -13.90 -9.98
CA ALA A 567 -15.79 -12.96 -10.76
C ALA A 567 -15.08 -11.61 -11.02
N ASP A 568 -13.85 -11.41 -10.53
CA ASP A 568 -13.09 -10.16 -10.70
C ASP A 568 -13.76 -8.94 -10.04
N ILE A 569 -14.35 -9.14 -8.86
CA ILE A 569 -15.03 -8.09 -8.09
C ILE A 569 -14.15 -7.65 -6.93
N LYS A 570 -13.93 -6.34 -6.81
CA LYS A 570 -13.23 -5.70 -5.69
C LYS A 570 -14.19 -5.54 -4.51
N VAL A 571 -13.72 -5.72 -3.28
CA VAL A 571 -14.54 -5.51 -2.07
C VAL A 571 -13.89 -4.49 -1.14
N ASP A 572 -14.44 -3.29 -1.10
CA ASP A 572 -14.13 -2.27 -0.10
C ASP A 572 -15.01 -2.51 1.15
N SER A 573 -14.44 -2.41 2.36
CA SER A 573 -15.19 -2.67 3.61
C SER A 573 -15.04 -1.57 4.66
N ILE A 574 -16.13 -1.33 5.40
CA ILE A 574 -16.17 -0.49 6.60
C ILE A 574 -16.65 -1.34 7.78
N ALA A 575 -15.77 -1.47 8.77
CA ALA A 575 -16.05 -2.09 10.06
C ALA A 575 -16.46 -1.02 11.10
N ILE A 576 -17.69 -1.06 11.59
CA ILE A 576 -18.28 -0.09 12.55
C ILE A 576 -18.29 -0.62 13.99
N SER A 577 -17.26 -1.38 14.39
CA SER A 577 -16.98 -1.68 15.80
C SER A 577 -15.65 -2.43 15.95
N THR A 578 -15.19 -2.57 17.20
CA THR A 578 -14.08 -3.48 17.53
C THR A 578 -14.42 -4.95 17.52
N GLU A 579 -15.70 -5.27 17.43
CA GLU A 579 -16.27 -6.61 17.34
C GLU A 579 -16.61 -6.98 15.89
N ALA A 580 -16.22 -6.14 14.92
CA ALA A 580 -16.39 -6.43 13.51
C ALA A 580 -15.50 -7.60 13.08
N ASP A 581 -15.97 -8.36 12.10
CA ASP A 581 -15.33 -9.58 11.67
C ASP A 581 -13.89 -9.36 11.18
N ALA A 582 -12.91 -9.99 11.84
CA ALA A 582 -11.50 -9.90 11.45
C ALA A 582 -11.24 -10.38 10.00
N ARG A 583 -12.18 -11.12 9.40
CA ARG A 583 -12.10 -11.55 8.00
C ARG A 583 -12.33 -10.41 7.00
N LEU A 584 -12.93 -9.28 7.41
CA LEU A 584 -13.19 -8.13 6.51
C LEU A 584 -11.89 -7.54 5.95
N GLU A 585 -10.85 -7.44 6.78
CA GLU A 585 -9.52 -7.00 6.34
C GLU A 585 -8.95 -7.95 5.28
N ASN A 586 -9.12 -9.27 5.45
CA ASN A 586 -8.68 -10.27 4.49
C ASN A 586 -9.50 -10.24 3.19
N ILE A 587 -10.80 -9.99 3.27
CA ILE A 587 -11.69 -9.88 2.09
C ILE A 587 -11.25 -8.69 1.22
N SER A 588 -11.10 -7.54 1.85
CA SER A 588 -10.68 -6.33 1.15
C SER A 588 -9.26 -6.45 0.62
N SER A 589 -8.29 -6.79 1.47
CA SER A 589 -6.89 -6.88 1.06
C SER A 589 -6.67 -7.90 -0.07
N ASN A 590 -7.33 -9.07 0.00
CA ASN A 590 -7.16 -10.07 -1.04
C ASN A 590 -7.89 -9.68 -2.34
N SER A 591 -9.05 -9.01 -2.29
CA SER A 591 -9.75 -8.53 -3.49
C SER A 591 -9.14 -7.26 -4.12
N GLY A 592 -8.09 -6.69 -3.52
CA GLY A 592 -7.52 -5.40 -3.94
C GLY A 592 -8.30 -4.18 -3.44
N GLY A 593 -9.23 -4.39 -2.50
CA GLY A 593 -9.99 -3.36 -1.81
C GLY A 593 -9.37 -2.85 -0.52
N LYS A 594 -9.91 -1.75 -0.02
CA LYS A 594 -9.51 -1.09 1.22
C LYS A 594 -10.45 -1.49 2.35
N CYS A 595 -9.89 -1.65 3.55
CA CYS A 595 -10.64 -1.84 4.77
C CYS A 595 -10.49 -0.59 5.64
N PHE A 596 -11.60 -0.03 6.11
CA PHE A 596 -11.62 1.04 7.10
C PHE A 596 -12.26 0.55 8.38
N TYR A 597 -11.71 1.00 9.49
CA TYR A 597 -12.15 0.60 10.82
C TYR A 597 -12.60 1.81 11.62
N MET A 598 -13.72 1.66 12.32
CA MET A 598 -14.35 2.71 13.10
C MET A 598 -14.66 2.21 14.51
N ARG A 599 -14.40 3.06 15.51
CA ARG A 599 -14.60 2.75 16.92
C ARG A 599 -15.92 3.29 17.44
N ASP A 600 -16.62 2.51 18.25
CA ASP A 600 -17.82 2.96 18.95
C ASP A 600 -17.50 4.09 19.94
N ASN A 601 -18.42 5.07 20.05
CA ASN A 601 -18.33 6.28 20.90
C ASN A 601 -17.32 7.37 20.49
N ASP A 602 -16.74 7.32 19.29
CA ASP A 602 -15.99 8.48 18.80
C ASP A 602 -16.99 9.57 18.35
N ASN A 603 -16.93 10.76 18.95
CA ASN A 603 -17.71 11.92 18.48
C ASN A 603 -17.34 12.30 17.01
N ALA A 604 -16.22 11.76 16.51
CA ALA A 604 -15.74 11.86 15.12
C ALA A 604 -16.27 10.75 14.17
N THR A 605 -17.12 9.83 14.62
CA THR A 605 -17.60 8.67 13.83
C THR A 605 -18.28 9.06 12.51
N ASN A 606 -19.04 10.16 12.45
CA ASN A 606 -19.62 10.63 11.18
C ASN A 606 -18.53 11.02 10.15
N THR A 607 -17.49 11.72 10.59
CA THR A 607 -16.37 12.16 9.74
C THR A 607 -15.53 10.98 9.26
N ALA A 608 -15.32 9.97 10.11
CA ALA A 608 -14.57 8.77 9.74
C ALA A 608 -15.31 7.91 8.67
N MET A 609 -16.65 7.79 8.74
CA MET A 609 -17.40 7.06 7.71
C MET A 609 -17.40 7.78 6.37
N GLU A 610 -17.53 9.11 6.42
CA GLU A 610 -17.43 9.96 5.24
C GLU A 610 -16.03 9.92 4.63
N THR A 611 -14.99 9.85 5.46
CA THR A 611 -13.60 9.67 5.02
C THR A 611 -13.39 8.30 4.37
N ALA A 612 -14.00 7.24 4.91
CA ALA A 612 -13.97 5.91 4.30
C ALA A 612 -14.66 5.90 2.92
N PHE A 613 -15.87 6.46 2.84
CA PHE A 613 -16.58 6.61 1.57
C PHE A 613 -15.85 7.52 0.57
N MET A 614 -15.29 8.65 1.01
CA MET A 614 -14.42 9.46 0.18
C MET A 614 -13.19 8.67 -0.26
N GLY A 615 -12.55 7.88 0.60
CA GLY A 615 -11.44 7.01 0.21
C GLY A 615 -11.78 5.91 -0.81
N PHE A 616 -13.07 5.55 -0.91
CA PHE A 616 -13.62 4.64 -1.94
C PHE A 616 -13.99 5.37 -3.24
N VAL A 617 -14.48 6.62 -3.14
CA VAL A 617 -14.99 7.43 -4.27
C VAL A 617 -14.00 8.43 -4.83
N SER A 618 -12.92 8.75 -4.11
CA SER A 618 -11.85 9.69 -4.47
C SER A 618 -11.00 9.21 -5.65
N GLN A 619 -11.57 8.34 -6.47
CA GLN A 619 -11.26 8.21 -7.89
C GLN A 619 -11.90 9.32 -8.75
N GLN A 620 -12.68 10.29 -8.23
CA GLN A 620 -13.04 11.55 -8.96
C GLN A 620 -13.40 12.76 -8.05
N ALA A 621 -13.31 14.00 -8.59
CA ALA A 621 -13.10 15.29 -7.88
C ALA A 621 -14.37 16.16 -7.54
N SER A 622 -14.39 16.83 -6.36
CA SER A 622 -15.51 17.69 -5.83
C SER A 622 -15.37 19.21 -6.07
N GLU A 623 -16.43 20.04 -6.05
CA GLU A 623 -16.42 21.48 -6.47
C GLU A 623 -15.83 22.55 -5.50
N VAL A 624 -15.45 23.75 -6.04
CA VAL A 624 -14.76 24.86 -5.31
C VAL A 624 -15.74 26.00 -4.97
N GLY A 625 -15.76 26.50 -3.72
CA GLY A 625 -16.55 27.68 -3.32
C GLY A 625 -16.41 28.08 -1.84
N VAL A 626 -16.97 29.24 -1.45
CA VAL A 626 -17.10 29.69 -0.04
C VAL A 626 -18.38 29.10 0.54
N TRP A 627 -18.27 28.37 1.65
CA TRP A 627 -19.40 27.74 2.34
C TRP A 627 -19.69 28.48 3.64
N GLU A 628 -20.96 28.86 3.84
CA GLU A 628 -21.43 29.49 5.07
C GLU A 628 -22.17 28.44 5.92
N VAL A 629 -21.73 28.27 7.17
CA VAL A 629 -22.37 27.38 8.15
C VAL A 629 -23.02 28.25 9.23
N ILE A 630 -24.35 28.31 9.22
CA ILE A 630 -25.15 29.05 10.21
C ILE A 630 -25.67 28.06 11.26
N ILE A 631 -25.25 28.24 12.51
CA ILE A 631 -25.67 27.40 13.64
C ILE A 631 -26.70 28.18 14.45
N ASP A 632 -27.98 27.89 14.25
CA ASP A 632 -29.08 28.51 15.00
C ASP A 632 -29.49 27.66 16.21
N LYS A 633 -29.51 28.29 17.38
CA LYS A 633 -30.00 27.68 18.63
C LYS A 633 -31.52 27.70 18.63
N ASN A 634 -32.14 26.58 18.25
CA ASN A 634 -33.59 26.43 18.33
C ASN A 634 -33.99 25.87 19.72
N TYR A 635 -34.60 26.74 20.54
CA TYR A 635 -35.24 26.48 21.85
C TYR A 635 -34.40 26.45 23.15
N SER A 636 -35.09 26.96 24.19
CA SER A 636 -34.64 27.47 25.48
C SER A 636 -34.27 26.41 26.52
N TYR A 637 -33.23 25.62 26.29
CA TYR A 637 -32.58 24.86 27.37
C TYR A 637 -31.28 25.54 27.80
N ASN A 638 -31.20 25.81 29.11
CA ASN A 638 -30.10 26.51 29.79
C ASN A 638 -28.97 25.50 30.12
N ARG A 639 -28.45 24.83 29.09
CA ARG A 639 -27.24 24.01 29.17
C ARG A 639 -26.23 24.54 28.17
N ASP A 640 -24.96 24.48 28.55
CA ASP A 640 -23.86 24.64 27.63
C ASP A 640 -23.86 23.45 26.66
N ILE A 641 -23.90 23.75 25.37
CA ILE A 641 -23.85 22.74 24.30
C ILE A 641 -22.58 23.03 23.53
N VAL A 642 -21.62 22.12 23.63
CA VAL A 642 -20.40 22.17 22.83
C VAL A 642 -20.73 21.58 21.46
N VAL A 643 -20.53 22.36 20.40
CA VAL A 643 -20.71 21.94 19.01
C VAL A 643 -19.33 21.87 18.37
N ALA A 644 -18.87 20.66 18.09
CA ALA A 644 -17.63 20.45 17.35
C ALA A 644 -17.94 20.47 15.84
N LEU A 645 -17.38 21.43 15.12
CA LEU A 645 -17.44 21.54 13.66
C LEU A 645 -16.10 21.07 13.09
N THR A 646 -16.10 19.91 12.45
CA THR A 646 -14.91 19.37 11.75
C THR A 646 -15.09 19.54 10.25
N VAL A 647 -14.22 20.35 9.62
CA VAL A 647 -14.19 20.56 8.16
C VAL A 647 -12.99 19.82 7.60
N THR A 648 -13.22 18.72 6.90
CA THR A 648 -12.20 17.95 6.18
C THR A 648 -12.34 18.17 4.68
N SER A 649 -11.28 18.62 4.02
CA SER A 649 -11.20 18.84 2.58
C SER A 649 -9.97 18.12 2.04
N ASP A 650 -10.17 17.32 1.00
CA ASP A 650 -9.08 16.87 0.13
C ASP A 650 -8.96 17.81 -1.08
N PRO A 651 -7.74 18.02 -1.60
CA PRO A 651 -7.54 18.94 -2.71
C PRO A 651 -8.30 18.45 -3.96
N LYS A 652 -9.31 19.23 -4.42
CA LYS A 652 -9.98 19.04 -5.75
C LYS A 652 -8.96 18.87 -6.88
N ASN A 653 -7.82 19.52 -6.69
CA ASN A 653 -6.67 19.51 -7.55
C ASN A 653 -5.46 19.22 -6.63
N PRO A 654 -4.75 18.07 -6.74
CA PRO A 654 -3.65 17.58 -5.88
C PRO A 654 -2.48 18.55 -5.58
N ASN A 655 -2.59 19.73 -6.17
CA ASN A 655 -1.56 20.70 -6.48
C ASN A 655 -1.76 22.03 -5.75
N ASN A 656 -2.94 22.21 -5.16
CA ASN A 656 -3.16 23.21 -4.12
C ASN A 656 -3.50 22.45 -2.84
N GLN A 657 -2.48 21.84 -2.25
CA GLN A 657 -2.65 21.08 -1.02
C GLN A 657 -3.23 21.99 0.08
N PRO A 658 -4.23 21.53 0.86
CA PRO A 658 -4.79 22.31 1.96
C PRO A 658 -3.77 22.47 3.09
N ILE A 659 -4.01 23.43 3.99
CA ILE A 659 -3.23 23.54 5.23
C ILE A 659 -3.63 22.35 6.12
N ARG A 660 -2.67 21.49 6.44
CA ARG A 660 -2.77 20.34 7.33
C ARG A 660 -2.11 20.70 8.65
N VAL A 661 -2.72 20.27 9.75
CA VAL A 661 -2.16 20.45 11.10
C VAL A 661 -2.05 19.08 11.75
N ASN A 662 -0.82 18.65 12.07
CA ASN A 662 -0.56 17.46 12.87
C ASN A 662 -0.01 17.87 14.23
N SER A 663 -0.57 17.36 15.32
CA SER A 663 -0.09 17.67 16.68
C SER A 663 0.36 16.43 17.44
N TYR A 664 1.45 16.52 18.20
CA TYR A 664 1.98 15.42 19.01
C TYR A 664 2.81 15.92 20.19
N PHE A 665 3.01 15.04 21.18
CA PHE A 665 3.97 15.25 22.27
C PHE A 665 5.34 14.66 21.91
N GLY A 666 6.41 15.32 22.33
CA GLY A 666 7.78 14.80 22.14
C GLY A 666 8.10 13.52 22.92
N GLU A 667 7.31 13.21 23.95
CA GLU A 667 7.49 12.07 24.83
C GLU A 667 6.18 11.28 24.95
N LEU A 668 6.26 9.94 24.79
CA LEU A 668 5.13 9.01 24.85
C LEU A 668 4.68 8.66 26.28
N GLU A 669 5.52 8.90 27.29
CA GLU A 669 5.20 8.75 28.71
C GLU A 669 5.94 9.83 29.51
N VAL A 670 5.20 10.65 30.25
CA VAL A 670 5.73 11.81 30.97
C VAL A 670 5.54 11.62 32.48
N ARG A 671 6.65 11.54 33.24
CA ARG A 671 6.63 11.27 34.69
C ARG A 671 6.64 12.57 35.52
N TYR A 672 5.57 12.82 36.25
CA TYR A 672 5.39 14.03 37.05
C TYR A 672 6.37 14.12 38.24
N PRO A 673 6.98 15.30 38.51
CA PRO A 673 6.92 16.55 37.74
C PRO A 673 7.84 16.51 36.51
N ALA A 674 7.30 16.88 35.35
CA ALA A 674 8.02 16.88 34.09
C ALA A 674 7.65 18.08 33.22
N THR A 675 8.46 18.29 32.20
CA THR A 675 8.26 19.27 31.14
C THR A 675 8.18 18.49 29.84
N ALA A 676 7.11 18.63 29.07
CA ALA A 676 7.02 18.01 27.73
C ALA A 676 6.93 19.09 26.66
N LEU A 677 7.39 18.75 25.47
CA LEU A 677 7.26 19.60 24.30
C LEU A 677 6.00 19.20 23.53
N ILE A 678 5.18 20.20 23.18
CA ILE A 678 4.02 20.05 22.31
C ILE A 678 4.43 20.58 20.94
N TYR A 679 4.23 19.76 19.92
CA TYR A 679 4.49 20.10 18.53
C TYR A 679 3.18 20.22 17.75
N ALA A 680 3.13 21.17 16.83
CA ALA A 680 2.07 21.30 15.83
C ALA A 680 2.67 21.63 14.47
N GLU A 681 2.68 20.66 13.55
CA GLU A 681 3.14 20.81 12.17
C GLU A 681 1.99 21.37 11.32
N VAL A 682 2.08 22.65 10.95
CA VAL A 682 1.12 23.37 10.11
C VAL A 682 1.68 23.48 8.69
N MET A 683 1.24 22.60 7.80
CA MET A 683 1.84 22.40 6.48
C MET A 683 0.86 22.64 5.34
N LYS A 684 1.26 23.32 4.26
CA LYS A 684 0.51 23.42 2.99
C LYS A 684 1.30 22.77 1.86
N GLY A 685 1.05 21.48 1.67
CA GLY A 685 1.96 20.64 0.90
C GLY A 685 3.28 20.46 1.63
N PRO A 686 4.43 20.45 0.92
CA PRO A 686 5.74 20.35 1.58
C PRO A 686 6.19 21.64 2.28
N ASN A 687 5.38 22.71 2.29
CA ASN A 687 5.78 23.99 2.88
C ASN A 687 5.13 24.15 4.26
N GLY A 688 5.92 24.50 5.26
CA GLY A 688 5.42 25.07 6.51
C GLY A 688 4.64 26.36 6.29
N ILE A 689 3.53 26.52 7.00
CA ILE A 689 2.78 27.77 7.06
C ILE A 689 3.34 28.63 8.17
N ILE A 690 3.90 29.76 7.76
CA ILE A 690 4.64 30.69 8.61
C ILE A 690 3.69 31.81 9.07
N GLY A 691 3.79 32.24 10.33
CA GLY A 691 3.00 33.34 10.90
C GLY A 691 1.54 32.99 11.22
N ALA A 692 1.21 31.70 11.29
CA ALA A 692 -0.08 31.25 11.80
C ALA A 692 -0.17 31.45 13.32
N LYS A 693 -1.38 31.74 13.81
CA LYS A 693 -1.65 31.69 15.25
C LYS A 693 -2.05 30.26 15.60
N VAL A 694 -1.19 29.55 16.30
CA VAL A 694 -1.38 28.14 16.66
C VAL A 694 -1.55 28.01 18.16
N LEU A 695 -2.64 27.36 18.58
CA LEU A 695 -3.03 27.21 19.97
C LEU A 695 -3.38 25.74 20.22
N ALA A 696 -2.72 25.11 21.19
CA ALA A 696 -3.00 23.75 21.63
C ALA A 696 -3.88 23.78 22.88
N ILE A 697 -4.88 22.93 22.89
CA ILE A 697 -5.72 22.67 24.06
C ILE A 697 -5.21 21.38 24.68
N VAL A 698 -4.65 21.47 25.89
CA VAL A 698 -4.12 20.32 26.61
C VAL A 698 -5.16 19.84 27.62
N GLU A 699 -5.81 18.72 27.31
CA GLU A 699 -6.75 18.06 28.23
C GLU A 699 -5.98 17.41 29.39
N ARG A 700 -6.44 17.63 30.62
CA ARG A 700 -5.81 17.09 31.83
C ARG A 700 -6.77 16.15 32.56
N PRO A 701 -6.31 14.97 33.03
CA PRO A 701 -7.21 13.96 33.60
C PRO A 701 -8.09 14.40 34.78
N ASP A 702 -7.62 15.38 35.58
CA ASP A 702 -8.28 15.83 36.81
C ASP A 702 -8.27 17.38 36.98
N ALA A 703 -8.17 18.13 35.88
CA ALA A 703 -8.17 19.60 35.91
C ALA A 703 -8.75 20.18 34.61
N GLU A 704 -9.11 21.46 34.61
CA GLU A 704 -9.57 22.15 33.40
C GLU A 704 -8.47 22.15 32.31
N ASP A 705 -8.90 22.14 31.06
CA ASP A 705 -8.02 22.19 29.90
C ASP A 705 -7.19 23.48 29.91
N VAL A 706 -5.96 23.39 29.43
CA VAL A 706 -5.06 24.54 29.35
C VAL A 706 -4.80 24.87 27.90
N GLU A 707 -5.12 26.10 27.52
CA GLU A 707 -4.71 26.67 26.24
C GLU A 707 -3.26 27.12 26.32
N VAL A 708 -2.45 26.67 25.35
CA VAL A 708 -1.05 27.04 25.25
C VAL A 708 -0.78 27.53 23.83
N ASP A 709 -0.21 28.73 23.72
CA ASP A 709 0.27 29.25 22.44
C ASP A 709 1.53 28.48 22.03
N LEU A 710 1.58 28.10 20.75
CA LEU A 710 2.75 27.50 20.11
C LEU A 710 3.37 28.52 19.17
N TYR A 711 4.70 28.50 19.11
CA TYR A 711 5.48 29.46 18.36
C TYR A 711 6.39 28.73 17.37
N ASP A 712 6.46 29.27 16.16
CA ASP A 712 7.37 28.88 15.07
C ASP A 712 8.37 30.05 14.88
N ASP A 713 9.09 30.36 15.96
CA ASP A 713 9.96 31.53 16.10
C ASP A 713 11.44 31.17 16.29
N GLY A 714 11.76 29.87 16.35
CA GLY A 714 13.08 29.31 16.58
C GLY A 714 13.66 29.66 17.94
N ILE A 715 12.82 29.95 18.93
CA ILE A 715 13.24 30.31 20.29
C ILE A 715 12.70 29.29 21.31
N GLY A 716 13.61 28.75 22.12
CA GLY A 716 13.25 27.93 23.27
C GLY A 716 12.84 26.51 22.90
N ALA A 717 11.54 26.22 23.00
CA ALA A 717 10.97 24.90 22.71
C ALA A 717 10.94 24.58 21.21
N ASP A 718 10.84 25.64 20.40
CA ASP A 718 10.91 25.57 18.95
C ASP A 718 12.36 25.74 18.47
N ILE A 719 12.81 24.80 17.65
CA ILE A 719 14.22 24.62 17.28
C ILE A 719 14.56 25.21 15.90
N SER A 720 13.54 25.52 15.09
CA SER A 720 13.68 25.94 13.69
C SER A 720 12.59 26.95 13.35
N ALA A 721 12.93 28.24 13.29
CA ALA A 721 11.96 29.27 12.94
C ALA A 721 11.47 29.17 11.50
N ASN A 722 10.17 29.38 11.30
CA ASN A 722 9.49 29.44 10.01
C ASN A 722 9.50 28.12 9.21
N ASP A 723 9.61 26.97 9.87
CA ASP A 723 9.53 25.66 9.20
C ASP A 723 8.10 25.08 9.20
N GLY A 724 7.16 25.78 9.84
CA GLY A 724 5.78 25.36 10.00
C GLY A 724 5.54 24.46 11.19
N ILE A 725 6.55 24.19 12.02
CA ILE A 725 6.43 23.37 13.23
C ILE A 725 6.37 24.30 14.44
N TYR A 726 5.18 24.52 14.96
CA TYR A 726 4.97 25.37 16.12
C TYR A 726 5.18 24.54 17.38
N THR A 727 6.05 25.00 18.27
CA THR A 727 6.44 24.24 19.46
C THR A 727 6.35 25.08 20.74
N THR A 728 6.00 24.44 21.87
CA THR A 728 6.03 25.08 23.19
C THR A 728 6.31 24.07 24.29
N ALA A 729 6.85 24.53 25.42
CA ALA A 729 7.10 23.70 26.60
C ALA A 729 5.89 23.73 27.53
N PHE A 730 5.29 22.57 27.75
CA PHE A 730 4.22 22.38 28.71
C PHE A 730 4.77 21.90 30.05
N THR A 731 4.39 22.58 31.13
CA THR A 731 4.85 22.30 32.50
C THR A 731 3.71 22.10 33.50
N GLN A 732 2.45 22.27 33.06
CA GLN A 732 1.28 22.30 33.95
C GLN A 732 0.62 20.93 34.15
N PHE A 733 1.46 19.89 34.27
CA PHE A 733 1.03 18.54 34.59
C PHE A 733 0.45 18.47 36.01
N THR A 734 -0.57 17.65 36.21
CA THR A 734 -1.16 17.38 37.53
C THR A 734 -0.80 15.99 38.06
N GLN A 735 -0.42 15.07 37.16
CA GLN A 735 0.03 13.71 37.44
C GLN A 735 0.77 13.12 36.22
N ASN A 736 1.21 11.86 36.30
CA ASN A 736 1.80 11.15 35.16
C ASN A 736 0.79 11.06 34.00
N GLY A 737 1.28 11.19 32.77
CA GLY A 737 0.48 11.17 31.54
C GLY A 737 1.16 10.39 30.44
#